data_AF-A0A9E5FZG4-F1
#
_entry.id   AF-A0A9E5FZG4-F1
#
_cell.length_a   1.000
_cell.length_b   1.000
_cell.length_c   1.000
_cell.angle_alpha   90.00
_cell.angle_beta   90.00
_cell.angle_gamma   90.00
#
_symmetry.space_group_name_H-M   'P 1'
#
loop_
_entity.id
_entity.type
_entity.pdbx_description
1 polymer ?
#
loop_
_entity_poly.entity_id
_entity_poly.type
_entity_poly.pdbx_seq_one_letter_code
_entity_poly.pdbx_strand_id
1 'polypeptide(L)'
;AKIGSFYVGENVDMPHLLEQAVRGHTVYQRDRDYVVAPDDQGQQTIVIVDQNTGRKMVGRQWSDGLHQAVEAKEGVPIKEETQTMATITIQNFFKLYKRLAGMTGTADTEATEFYEIYKLGVVSIPTNKPVVRGDRNDLVFLSQKDKWSSIVDEIKRFHDAGRPVLVGTTSVEKSEFLSRELKKKYGIHHEVLNAKQHEREAEIVAGAGKLGAVMIATNMAGRGTDIKLGKSEPALLIEHWKRRDLCPKEVTAEWSEERVLTAMHRHMAKRMLRREGRPISAAELEGMSDEDVRLALLRHWVLESVPGVAESKVATASAQDLEDNLDSLGNFMLHRLRFFAAVEDMGGLHIIGTERHESRRIDNQLRGRAGRQGDQGSSRFFLALDDELMKMFAGKATLGLLSKLGMKEGDAIEAPMLTRAVEKAQRKVEERNFQMRKTILEYDEPMEYQRRKFYGLRQPVLEHRGVRSIALQYIEESAMDSARRHLGPDYVAKEIAEWVREHYNVSIDADRFAGKDRDKVRKVIDIETLEEATVTIGNTVGEYMASDTDSSEWNVEELQDWARTNFGAELPRDLVLAEDAEPVKRLIEAAASAKFRAIDNSAVDAFLVPNYGAAALAQWATNKFGIQLDASVFKDCRTPDEAGEKLAERARTFFQDREVRYPIEFAIESTSTRLQQSQQDPENGKDQAAAALTDFCAWARARYSVDWTPETLPSQQPADLAKLLLDEARKVDESVIERRAQACLAAGTDTESIGNWFEKECMVQLGEFDREQCAADPQTYVRARLRSFMRQELEQFERWVLLQIYDDAWKNNLHSMDQLRDSIGFRGIAQKDPRIEFKKGAAETFNEMEESIRERASDILLKGRLAPQTRPAQNAGLMTDAEPGPTAEQQAQIEQAEMAGVSGEPV
;
A
#
# COMPACT_ATOMS: atom_id res chain seq x y z
N ALA A 1 -24.41 3.34 -24.96
CA ALA A 1 -25.07 3.61 -23.68
C ALA A 1 -25.24 5.12 -23.54
N LYS A 2 -26.46 5.60 -23.27
CA LYS A 2 -26.84 7.03 -23.24
C LYS A 2 -26.44 7.69 -21.91
N ILE A 3 -25.14 7.71 -21.62
CA ILE A 3 -24.62 8.01 -20.26
C ILE A 3 -24.31 9.52 -20.06
N GLY A 4 -24.14 10.29 -21.13
CA GLY A 4 -23.78 11.71 -21.04
C GLY A 4 -22.27 11.93 -20.84
N SER A 5 -21.88 13.03 -20.20
CA SER A 5 -20.46 13.37 -19.97
C SER A 5 -19.84 12.52 -18.86
N PHE A 6 -18.64 12.00 -19.11
CA PHE A 6 -17.89 11.14 -18.16
C PHE A 6 -17.18 11.91 -17.03
N TYR A 7 -17.28 13.24 -16.99
CA TYR A 7 -16.53 14.08 -16.05
C TYR A 7 -17.43 14.82 -15.05
N VAL A 8 -18.70 14.40 -14.89
CA VAL A 8 -19.69 15.09 -14.05
C VAL A 8 -20.60 14.07 -13.34
N GLY A 9 -20.96 14.35 -12.08
CA GLY A 9 -22.01 13.62 -11.35
C GLY A 9 -21.67 12.17 -11.03
N GLU A 10 -22.60 11.25 -11.28
CA GLU A 10 -22.50 9.82 -10.96
C GLU A 10 -21.62 9.01 -11.93
N ASN A 11 -21.13 9.60 -13.04
CA ASN A 11 -20.41 8.90 -14.11
C ASN A 11 -18.87 9.01 -14.03
N VAL A 12 -18.32 9.40 -12.88
CA VAL A 12 -16.90 9.73 -12.72
C VAL A 12 -16.00 8.48 -12.75
N ASP A 13 -16.57 7.30 -12.53
CA ASP A 13 -15.94 5.98 -12.62
C ASP A 13 -15.78 5.48 -14.07
N MET A 14 -16.67 5.92 -14.98
CA MET A 14 -16.70 5.47 -16.38
C MET A 14 -15.36 5.65 -17.13
N PRO A 15 -14.62 6.78 -17.04
CA PRO A 15 -13.31 6.91 -17.66
C PRO A 15 -12.33 5.83 -17.22
N HIS A 16 -12.29 5.53 -15.91
CA HIS A 16 -11.41 4.51 -15.34
C HIS A 16 -11.79 3.12 -15.89
N LEU A 17 -13.08 2.76 -15.83
CA LEU A 17 -13.57 1.46 -16.34
C LEU A 17 -13.28 1.28 -17.85
N LEU A 18 -13.50 2.33 -18.64
CA LEU A 18 -13.19 2.35 -20.08
C LEU A 18 -11.69 2.19 -20.33
N GLU A 19 -10.85 2.90 -19.58
CA GLU A 19 -9.40 2.76 -19.71
C GLU A 19 -8.98 1.31 -19.43
N GLN A 20 -9.39 0.73 -18.29
CA GLN A 20 -9.01 -0.63 -17.92
C GLN A 20 -9.55 -1.67 -18.91
N ALA A 21 -10.77 -1.50 -19.41
CA ALA A 21 -11.34 -2.35 -20.45
C ALA A 21 -10.51 -2.30 -21.75
N VAL A 22 -10.17 -1.09 -22.22
CA VAL A 22 -9.34 -0.92 -23.43
C VAL A 22 -7.94 -1.47 -23.21
N ARG A 23 -7.33 -1.21 -22.04
CA ARG A 23 -5.97 -1.68 -21.69
C ARG A 23 -5.93 -3.20 -21.60
N GLY A 24 -6.88 -3.82 -20.90
CA GLY A 24 -7.05 -5.27 -20.83
C GLY A 24 -7.27 -5.88 -22.22
N HIS A 25 -8.03 -5.21 -23.09
CA HIS A 25 -8.29 -5.71 -24.45
C HIS A 25 -7.07 -5.61 -25.37
N THR A 26 -6.36 -4.49 -25.36
CA THR A 26 -5.34 -4.13 -26.37
C THR A 26 -3.90 -4.36 -25.94
N VAL A 27 -3.58 -4.18 -24.66
CA VAL A 27 -2.20 -4.24 -24.14
C VAL A 27 -1.88 -5.63 -23.61
N TYR A 28 -2.80 -6.24 -22.86
CA TYR A 28 -2.59 -7.54 -22.21
C TYR A 28 -3.01 -8.69 -23.10
N GLN A 29 -2.05 -9.56 -23.42
CA GLN A 29 -2.19 -10.67 -24.34
C GLN A 29 -2.22 -12.01 -23.59
N ARG A 30 -3.22 -12.83 -23.95
CA ARG A 30 -3.32 -14.22 -23.51
C ARG A 30 -2.10 -15.02 -23.99
N ASP A 31 -1.67 -15.96 -23.16
CA ASP A 31 -0.50 -16.83 -23.33
C ASP A 31 0.86 -16.12 -23.36
N ARG A 32 0.88 -14.82 -23.06
CA ARG A 32 2.10 -14.02 -22.92
C ARG A 32 2.16 -13.33 -21.56
N ASP A 33 1.15 -12.53 -21.25
CA ASP A 33 1.09 -11.75 -20.01
C ASP A 33 0.28 -12.49 -18.92
N TYR A 34 -0.61 -13.39 -19.35
CA TYR A 34 -1.41 -14.26 -18.49
C TYR A 34 -1.90 -15.49 -19.22
N VAL A 35 -2.41 -16.46 -18.46
CA VAL A 35 -3.10 -17.65 -18.97
C VAL A 35 -4.44 -17.81 -18.26
N VAL A 36 -5.37 -18.50 -18.92
CA VAL A 36 -6.63 -18.95 -18.31
C VAL A 36 -6.40 -20.37 -17.76
N ALA A 37 -6.57 -20.56 -16.46
CA ALA A 37 -6.34 -21.85 -15.80
C ALA A 37 -7.35 -22.06 -14.65
N PRO A 38 -7.70 -23.31 -14.32
CA PRO A 38 -8.57 -23.60 -13.18
C PRO A 38 -7.88 -23.26 -11.85
N ASP A 39 -8.64 -22.69 -10.91
CA ASP A 39 -8.25 -22.52 -9.52
C ASP A 39 -8.41 -23.81 -8.69
N ASP A 40 -8.12 -23.73 -7.39
CA ASP A 40 -8.19 -24.87 -6.45
C ASP A 40 -9.61 -25.46 -6.34
N GLN A 41 -10.64 -24.73 -6.78
CA GLN A 41 -12.04 -25.15 -6.82
C GLN A 41 -12.46 -25.63 -8.22
N GLY A 42 -11.55 -25.65 -9.19
CA GLY A 42 -11.79 -26.08 -10.57
C GLY A 42 -12.42 -25.01 -11.47
N GLN A 43 -12.55 -23.77 -11.00
CA GLN A 43 -13.15 -22.67 -11.76
C GLN A 43 -12.07 -21.96 -12.61
N GLN A 44 -12.36 -21.71 -13.89
CA GLN A 44 -11.41 -21.02 -14.78
C GLN A 44 -11.19 -19.59 -14.29
N THR A 45 -9.93 -19.23 -14.01
CA THR A 45 -9.49 -17.91 -13.56
C THR A 45 -8.33 -17.41 -14.42
N ILE A 46 -8.09 -16.10 -14.39
CA ILE A 46 -6.87 -15.52 -14.94
C ILE A 46 -5.69 -15.78 -13.98
N VAL A 47 -4.57 -16.26 -14.52
CA VAL A 47 -3.30 -16.42 -13.80
C VAL A 47 -2.21 -15.63 -14.51
N ILE A 48 -1.63 -14.65 -13.82
CA ILE A 48 -0.60 -13.77 -14.38
C ILE A 48 0.67 -14.59 -14.66
N VAL A 49 1.34 -14.31 -15.78
CA VAL A 49 2.62 -14.90 -16.13
C VAL A 49 3.72 -13.85 -16.02
N ASP A 50 4.79 -14.16 -15.30
CA ASP A 50 5.99 -13.33 -15.30
C ASP A 50 6.66 -13.41 -16.67
N GLN A 51 6.72 -12.27 -17.37
CA GLN A 51 7.29 -12.17 -18.72
C GLN A 51 8.77 -12.58 -18.80
N ASN A 52 9.53 -12.42 -17.72
CA ASN A 52 10.96 -12.73 -17.71
C ASN A 52 11.23 -14.21 -17.46
N THR A 53 10.40 -14.87 -16.66
CA THR A 53 10.63 -16.26 -16.21
C THR A 53 9.65 -17.27 -16.79
N GLY A 54 8.56 -16.82 -17.41
CA GLY A 54 7.46 -17.66 -17.90
C GLY A 54 6.68 -18.36 -16.78
N ARG A 55 6.93 -18.00 -15.51
CA ARG A 55 6.30 -18.65 -14.36
C ARG A 55 4.90 -18.10 -14.12
N LYS A 56 3.96 -19.00 -13.85
CA LYS A 56 2.61 -18.66 -13.39
C LYS A 56 2.67 -18.10 -11.97
N MET A 57 2.11 -16.92 -11.76
CA MET A 57 2.02 -16.24 -10.47
C MET A 57 0.63 -16.46 -9.87
N VAL A 58 0.42 -17.67 -9.35
CA VAL A 58 -0.86 -18.07 -8.71
C VAL A 58 -1.13 -17.18 -7.49
N GLY A 59 -2.38 -16.73 -7.34
CA GLY A 59 -2.82 -15.86 -6.25
C GLY A 59 -2.51 -14.36 -6.45
N ARG A 60 -1.86 -13.95 -7.56
CA ARG A 60 -1.66 -12.54 -7.89
C ARG A 60 -2.74 -12.04 -8.84
N GLN A 61 -3.23 -10.84 -8.57
CA GLN A 61 -4.18 -10.11 -9.41
C GLN A 61 -3.58 -8.76 -9.83
N TRP A 62 -4.04 -8.21 -10.95
CA TRP A 62 -3.76 -6.81 -11.27
C TRP A 62 -4.77 -5.94 -10.50
N SER A 63 -4.29 -4.86 -9.91
CA SER A 63 -5.13 -3.92 -9.16
C SER A 63 -6.00 -3.07 -10.09
N ASP A 64 -6.92 -2.31 -9.47
CA ASP A 64 -7.56 -1.15 -10.09
C ASP A 64 -8.42 -1.53 -11.30
N GLY A 65 -9.37 -2.46 -11.09
CA GLY A 65 -10.28 -2.99 -12.10
C GLY A 65 -9.66 -3.75 -13.29
N LEU A 66 -8.32 -3.75 -13.47
CA LEU A 66 -7.68 -4.34 -14.65
C LEU A 66 -7.85 -5.86 -14.70
N HIS A 67 -7.77 -6.54 -13.55
CA HIS A 67 -7.96 -7.98 -13.51
C HIS A 67 -9.38 -8.35 -13.89
N GLN A 68 -10.36 -7.62 -13.36
CA GLN A 68 -11.78 -7.76 -13.69
C GLN A 68 -12.03 -7.46 -15.18
N ALA A 69 -11.35 -6.47 -15.75
CA ALA A 69 -11.43 -6.17 -17.18
C ALA A 69 -10.89 -7.31 -18.06
N VAL A 70 -9.79 -7.95 -17.66
CA VAL A 70 -9.25 -9.13 -18.36
C VAL A 70 -10.12 -10.37 -18.13
N GLU A 71 -10.68 -10.53 -16.93
CA GLU A 71 -11.65 -11.58 -16.62
C GLU A 71 -12.91 -11.45 -17.50
N ALA A 72 -13.45 -10.24 -17.60
CA ALA A 72 -14.59 -9.91 -18.47
C ALA A 72 -14.26 -10.14 -19.95
N LYS A 73 -13.07 -9.74 -20.41
CA LYS A 73 -12.58 -9.99 -21.77
C LYS A 73 -12.57 -11.48 -22.12
N GLU A 74 -12.10 -12.32 -21.20
CA GLU A 74 -11.95 -13.77 -21.43
C GLU A 74 -13.20 -14.58 -21.03
N GLY A 75 -14.26 -13.90 -20.55
CA GLY A 75 -15.52 -14.52 -20.16
C GLY A 75 -15.42 -15.45 -18.95
N VAL A 76 -14.43 -15.23 -18.07
CA VAL A 76 -14.29 -15.97 -16.81
C VAL A 76 -15.08 -15.28 -15.68
N PRO A 77 -15.46 -16.02 -14.61
CA PRO A 77 -16.14 -15.45 -13.46
C PRO A 77 -15.33 -14.29 -12.87
N ILE A 78 -15.96 -13.11 -12.82
CA ILE A 78 -15.33 -11.88 -12.37
C ILE A 78 -15.25 -11.93 -10.84
N LYS A 79 -14.03 -11.80 -10.32
CA LYS A 79 -13.79 -11.75 -8.87
C LYS A 79 -14.12 -10.36 -8.33
N GLU A 80 -14.54 -10.30 -7.08
CA GLU A 80 -14.71 -9.02 -6.39
C GLU A 80 -13.41 -8.22 -6.45
N GLU A 81 -13.54 -6.91 -6.64
CA GLU A 81 -12.40 -6.02 -6.75
C GLU A 81 -11.64 -5.94 -5.43
N THR A 82 -10.32 -6.04 -5.49
CA THR A 82 -9.46 -5.75 -4.34
C THR A 82 -9.49 -4.25 -4.06
N GLN A 83 -10.16 -3.85 -2.98
CA GLN A 83 -10.25 -2.45 -2.57
C GLN A 83 -9.20 -2.09 -1.52
N THR A 84 -8.68 -0.87 -1.63
CA THR A 84 -7.77 -0.31 -0.63
C THR A 84 -8.52 -0.09 0.70
N MET A 85 -8.17 -0.87 1.72
CA MET A 85 -8.71 -0.70 3.08
C MET A 85 -7.88 0.27 3.93
N ALA A 86 -6.57 0.29 3.71
CA ALA A 86 -5.63 1.19 4.39
C ALA A 86 -4.33 1.31 3.60
N THR A 87 -3.80 2.54 3.50
CA THR A 87 -2.52 2.82 2.86
C THR A 87 -1.76 3.86 3.68
N ILE A 88 -0.43 3.70 3.76
CA ILE A 88 0.49 4.71 4.25
C ILE A 88 1.82 4.59 3.51
N THR A 89 2.40 5.72 3.12
CA THR A 89 3.76 5.73 2.57
C THR A 89 4.78 5.45 3.67
N ILE A 90 5.91 4.82 3.33
CA ILE A 90 7.01 4.57 4.28
C ILE A 90 7.46 5.89 4.92
N GLN A 91 7.47 6.98 4.13
CA GLN A 91 7.81 8.33 4.56
C GLN A 91 6.88 8.80 5.68
N ASN A 92 5.56 8.77 5.47
CA ASN A 92 4.62 9.24 6.47
C ASN A 92 4.51 8.28 7.65
N PHE A 93 4.68 6.97 7.45
CA PHE A 93 4.74 5.99 8.54
C PHE A 93 5.86 6.31 9.53
N PHE A 94 7.10 6.52 9.05
CA PHE A 94 8.21 6.85 9.96
C PHE A 94 8.06 8.23 10.62
N LYS A 95 7.33 9.18 10.02
CA LYS A 95 7.02 10.46 10.65
C LYS A 95 6.08 10.35 11.85
N LEU A 96 5.34 9.23 12.01
CA LEU A 96 4.49 9.01 13.18
C LEU A 96 5.31 8.82 14.47
N TYR A 97 6.57 8.40 14.34
CA TYR A 97 7.44 8.18 15.50
C TYR A 97 7.87 9.51 16.11
N LYS A 98 7.66 9.65 17.44
CA LYS A 98 8.10 10.83 18.21
C LYS A 98 9.62 11.05 18.14
N ARG A 99 10.38 9.96 17.99
CA ARG A 99 11.83 9.97 17.82
C ARG A 99 12.19 9.00 16.72
N LEU A 100 12.96 9.48 15.74
CA LEU A 100 13.42 8.68 14.62
C LEU A 100 14.95 8.78 14.54
N ALA A 101 15.59 7.63 14.35
CA ALA A 101 17.03 7.52 14.13
C ALA A 101 17.29 6.37 13.16
N GLY A 102 18.43 6.41 12.47
CA GLY A 102 18.81 5.37 11.51
C GLY A 102 20.32 5.23 11.43
N MET A 103 20.77 4.05 11.01
CA MET A 103 22.18 3.75 10.80
C MET A 103 22.38 3.13 9.42
N THR A 104 23.42 3.58 8.71
CA THR A 104 23.84 3.02 7.42
C THR A 104 25.25 3.48 7.11
N GLY A 105 26.00 2.68 6.34
CA GLY A 105 27.35 3.03 5.89
C GLY A 105 27.39 4.04 4.73
N THR A 106 26.23 4.41 4.16
CA THR A 106 26.16 5.21 2.92
C THR A 106 25.02 6.24 2.95
N ALA A 107 24.82 6.96 4.05
CA ALA A 107 23.76 7.99 4.17
C ALA A 107 24.15 9.35 3.60
N ASP A 108 25.45 9.66 3.53
CA ASP A 108 25.95 11.03 3.28
C ASP A 108 25.46 11.61 1.94
N THR A 109 25.33 10.78 0.90
CA THR A 109 24.83 11.20 -0.42
C THR A 109 23.38 11.66 -0.40
N GLU A 110 22.57 11.13 0.52
CA GLU A 110 21.13 11.42 0.64
C GLU A 110 20.82 12.35 1.83
N ALA A 111 21.84 13.00 2.40
CA ALA A 111 21.68 13.79 3.62
C ALA A 111 20.60 14.89 3.48
N THR A 112 20.55 15.55 2.32
CA THR A 112 19.53 16.55 2.01
C THR A 112 18.12 15.94 2.01
N GLU A 113 17.93 14.78 1.36
CA GLU A 113 16.63 14.10 1.31
C GLU A 113 16.18 13.67 2.71
N PHE A 114 17.08 13.11 3.53
CA PHE A 114 16.79 12.73 4.90
C PHE A 114 16.33 13.93 5.75
N TYR A 115 16.96 15.08 5.58
CA TYR A 115 16.59 16.29 6.30
C TYR A 115 15.28 16.90 5.77
N GLU A 116 15.08 16.96 4.46
CA GLU A 116 13.87 17.51 3.85
C GLU A 116 12.63 16.70 4.24
N ILE A 117 12.70 15.38 4.14
CA ILE A 117 11.56 14.48 4.39
C ILE A 117 11.37 14.20 5.89
N TYR A 118 12.43 13.81 6.60
CA TYR A 118 12.34 13.29 7.97
C TYR A 118 12.93 14.22 9.04
N LYS A 119 13.52 15.36 8.65
CA LYS A 119 14.28 16.25 9.56
C LYS A 119 15.42 15.52 10.27
N LEU A 120 15.99 14.50 9.62
CA LEU A 120 17.13 13.75 10.13
C LEU A 120 18.43 14.34 9.62
N GLY A 121 19.29 14.76 10.55
CA GLY A 121 20.69 15.08 10.24
C GLY A 121 21.51 13.82 10.01
N VAL A 122 22.43 13.86 9.05
CA VAL A 122 23.39 12.77 8.79
C VAL A 122 24.73 13.15 9.38
N VAL A 123 25.29 12.27 10.21
CA VAL A 123 26.62 12.42 10.80
C VAL A 123 27.49 11.24 10.37
N SER A 124 28.57 11.55 9.66
CA SER A 124 29.57 10.56 9.26
C SER A 124 30.48 10.22 10.44
N ILE A 125 30.27 9.06 11.06
CA ILE A 125 31.09 8.56 12.17
C ILE A 125 32.44 8.07 11.63
N PRO A 126 33.58 8.51 12.20
CA PRO A 126 34.89 8.01 11.81
C PRO A 126 34.98 6.49 11.95
N THR A 127 35.68 5.84 11.02
CA THR A 127 35.91 4.39 11.09
C THR A 127 36.87 4.07 12.24
N ASN A 128 36.66 2.91 12.89
CA ASN A 128 37.53 2.44 13.98
C ASN A 128 39.00 2.30 13.55
N LYS A 129 39.23 1.89 12.31
CA LYS A 129 40.55 1.80 11.67
C LYS A 129 40.51 2.50 10.30
N PRO A 130 41.65 3.02 9.81
CA PRO A 130 41.73 3.62 8.47
C PRO A 130 41.36 2.62 7.38
N VAL A 131 40.56 3.06 6.39
CA VAL A 131 40.22 2.23 5.24
C VAL A 131 41.39 2.21 4.26
N VAL A 132 41.97 1.04 4.02
CA VAL A 132 43.10 0.84 3.08
C VAL A 132 42.70 0.09 1.81
N ARG A 133 41.39 -0.09 1.57
CA ARG A 133 40.86 -0.77 0.39
C ARG A 133 41.28 -0.05 -0.89
N GLY A 134 41.84 -0.79 -1.85
CA GLY A 134 42.17 -0.30 -3.18
C GLY A 134 40.97 -0.35 -4.14
N ASP A 135 40.27 0.78 -4.32
CA ASP A 135 39.17 0.91 -5.28
C ASP A 135 39.73 1.29 -6.67
N ARG A 136 39.64 0.36 -7.64
CA ARG A 136 40.18 0.53 -9.00
C ARG A 136 39.20 1.24 -9.91
N ASN A 137 39.74 1.83 -10.98
CA ASN A 137 38.95 2.40 -12.06
C ASN A 137 38.11 1.32 -12.76
N ASP A 138 37.01 1.75 -13.36
CA ASP A 138 36.12 0.87 -14.12
C ASP A 138 36.80 0.43 -15.42
N LEU A 139 36.66 -0.86 -15.76
CA LEU A 139 37.03 -1.40 -17.06
C LEU A 139 35.84 -1.34 -18.01
N VAL A 140 35.99 -0.62 -19.13
CA VAL A 140 34.92 -0.45 -20.12
C VAL A 140 35.25 -1.20 -21.41
N PHE A 141 34.31 -2.03 -21.86
CA PHE A 141 34.38 -2.88 -23.05
C PHE A 141 33.38 -2.44 -24.12
N LEU A 142 33.69 -2.72 -25.38
CA LEU A 142 32.73 -2.54 -26.48
C LEU A 142 31.60 -3.56 -26.40
N SER A 143 31.92 -4.83 -26.22
CA SER A 143 30.97 -5.95 -26.23
C SER A 143 30.79 -6.56 -24.85
N GLN A 144 29.59 -7.09 -24.57
CA GLN A 144 29.36 -7.88 -23.36
C GLN A 144 30.18 -9.17 -23.34
N LYS A 145 30.45 -9.77 -24.51
CA LYS A 145 31.25 -11.01 -24.61
C LYS A 145 32.65 -10.82 -24.04
N ASP A 146 33.33 -9.73 -24.42
CA ASP A 146 34.68 -9.42 -23.94
C ASP A 146 34.67 -9.08 -22.45
N LYS A 147 33.66 -8.30 -22.00
CA LYS A 147 33.43 -8.02 -20.58
C LYS A 147 33.36 -9.30 -19.75
N TRP A 148 32.48 -10.24 -20.14
CA TRP A 148 32.28 -11.48 -19.41
C TRP A 148 33.52 -12.38 -19.42
N SER A 149 34.23 -12.48 -20.54
CA SER A 149 35.50 -13.21 -20.57
C SER A 149 36.52 -12.60 -19.62
N SER A 150 36.65 -11.27 -19.60
CA SER A 150 37.58 -10.57 -18.72
C SER A 150 37.24 -10.75 -17.24
N ILE A 151 35.94 -10.69 -16.87
CA ILE A 151 35.47 -10.98 -15.51
C ILE A 151 35.88 -12.40 -15.09
N VAL A 152 35.61 -13.40 -15.94
CA VAL A 152 35.93 -14.81 -15.65
C VAL A 152 37.44 -15.03 -15.52
N ASP A 153 38.24 -14.34 -16.34
CA ASP A 153 39.70 -14.41 -16.29
C ASP A 153 40.28 -13.72 -15.04
N GLU A 154 39.71 -12.59 -14.59
CA GLU A 154 40.11 -11.93 -13.34
C GLU A 154 39.74 -12.78 -12.11
N ILE A 155 38.54 -13.38 -12.09
CA ILE A 155 38.14 -14.33 -11.03
C ILE A 155 39.13 -15.48 -10.95
N LYS A 156 39.50 -16.07 -12.10
CA LYS A 156 40.49 -17.16 -12.16
C LYS A 156 41.83 -16.74 -11.57
N ARG A 157 42.38 -15.59 -11.97
CA ARG A 157 43.71 -15.14 -11.52
C ARG A 157 43.80 -15.03 -10.00
N PHE A 158 42.77 -14.49 -9.36
CA PHE A 158 42.72 -14.41 -7.89
C PHE A 158 42.40 -15.74 -7.23
N HIS A 159 41.44 -16.49 -7.76
CA HIS A 159 41.08 -17.81 -7.25
C HIS A 159 42.25 -18.78 -7.31
N ASP A 160 43.02 -18.81 -8.40
CA ASP A 160 44.18 -19.70 -8.57
C ASP A 160 45.25 -19.45 -7.50
N ALA A 161 45.51 -18.19 -7.15
CA ALA A 161 46.40 -17.84 -6.06
C ALA A 161 45.83 -18.19 -4.68
N GLY A 162 44.50 -18.25 -4.54
CA GLY A 162 43.76 -18.53 -3.30
C GLY A 162 43.10 -17.30 -2.67
N ARG A 163 43.11 -16.15 -3.35
CA ARG A 163 42.46 -14.93 -2.86
C ARG A 163 40.94 -15.01 -3.10
N PRO A 164 40.07 -14.73 -2.11
CA PRO A 164 38.64 -14.81 -2.29
C PRO A 164 38.07 -13.67 -3.13
N VAL A 165 36.99 -13.98 -3.84
CA VAL A 165 36.31 -13.07 -4.76
C VAL A 165 34.81 -13.06 -4.49
N LEU A 166 34.24 -11.87 -4.33
CA LEU A 166 32.80 -11.63 -4.32
C LEU A 166 32.41 -10.89 -5.61
N VAL A 167 31.50 -11.46 -6.37
CA VAL A 167 30.99 -10.91 -7.62
C VAL A 167 29.55 -10.44 -7.41
N GLY A 168 29.29 -9.16 -7.64
CA GLY A 168 27.94 -8.58 -7.61
C GLY A 168 27.37 -8.43 -9.02
N THR A 169 26.20 -9.04 -9.26
CA THR A 169 25.44 -8.94 -10.52
C THR A 169 24.14 -8.17 -10.30
N THR A 170 23.49 -7.71 -11.38
CA THR A 170 22.22 -6.96 -11.32
C THR A 170 20.98 -7.84 -11.45
N SER A 171 21.12 -9.09 -11.90
CA SER A 171 20.00 -10.02 -12.09
C SER A 171 20.38 -11.48 -11.87
N VAL A 172 19.39 -12.31 -11.53
CA VAL A 172 19.57 -13.75 -11.33
C VAL A 172 20.08 -14.42 -12.60
N GLU A 173 19.58 -14.01 -13.77
CA GLU A 173 20.00 -14.54 -15.07
C GLU A 173 21.51 -14.36 -15.29
N LYS A 174 22.04 -13.17 -14.98
CA LYS A 174 23.47 -12.87 -15.10
C LYS A 174 24.31 -13.67 -14.11
N SER A 175 23.80 -13.91 -12.89
CA SER A 175 24.44 -14.79 -11.91
C SER A 175 24.55 -16.23 -12.41
N GLU A 176 23.47 -16.78 -12.95
CA GLU A 176 23.44 -18.13 -13.53
C GLU A 176 24.32 -18.24 -14.77
N PHE A 177 24.36 -17.20 -15.61
CA PHE A 177 25.27 -17.13 -16.75
C PHE A 177 26.73 -17.21 -16.30
N LEU A 178 27.14 -16.36 -15.36
CA LEU A 178 28.50 -16.36 -14.82
C LEU A 178 28.85 -17.69 -14.15
N SER A 179 27.90 -18.29 -13.43
CA SER A 179 28.05 -19.61 -12.81
C SER A 179 28.40 -20.68 -13.84
N ARG A 180 27.65 -20.73 -14.96
CA ARG A 180 27.91 -21.69 -16.05
C ARG A 180 29.27 -21.46 -16.68
N GLU A 181 29.66 -20.21 -16.95
CA GLU A 181 30.94 -19.90 -17.58
C GLU A 181 32.14 -20.26 -16.68
N LEU A 182 32.06 -20.02 -15.36
CA LEU A 182 33.11 -20.40 -14.40
C LEU A 182 33.31 -21.92 -14.32
N LYS A 183 32.20 -22.68 -14.30
CA LYS A 183 32.23 -24.15 -14.31
C LYS A 183 32.79 -24.68 -15.63
N LYS A 184 32.31 -24.15 -16.76
CA LYS A 184 32.66 -24.61 -18.11
C LYS A 184 34.11 -24.32 -18.49
N LYS A 185 34.60 -23.10 -18.23
CA LYS A 185 35.93 -22.65 -18.68
C LYS A 185 37.05 -23.13 -17.74
N TYR A 186 36.83 -23.10 -16.43
CA TYR A 186 37.90 -23.27 -15.43
C TYR A 186 37.59 -24.24 -14.28
N GLY A 187 36.41 -24.87 -14.27
CA GLY A 187 36.01 -25.81 -13.22
C GLY A 187 36.03 -25.20 -11.81
N ILE A 188 35.77 -23.89 -11.68
CA ILE A 188 35.85 -23.18 -10.39
C ILE A 188 34.57 -23.45 -9.59
N HIS A 189 34.73 -24.01 -8.39
CA HIS A 189 33.65 -24.13 -7.42
C HIS A 189 33.28 -22.73 -6.90
N HIS A 190 31.98 -22.43 -6.88
CA HIS A 190 31.47 -21.14 -6.44
C HIS A 190 30.05 -21.28 -5.89
N GLU A 191 29.66 -20.33 -5.06
CA GLU A 191 28.32 -20.23 -4.47
C GLU A 191 27.52 -19.10 -5.12
N VAL A 192 26.22 -19.33 -5.37
CA VAL A 192 25.32 -18.33 -5.98
C VAL A 192 24.21 -17.95 -4.99
N LEU A 193 24.09 -16.65 -4.72
CA LEU A 193 23.09 -16.09 -3.81
C LEU A 193 22.05 -15.29 -4.61
N ASN A 194 20.80 -15.74 -4.58
CA ASN A 194 19.70 -15.20 -5.39
C ASN A 194 18.61 -14.49 -4.58
N ALA A 195 18.86 -14.17 -3.30
CA ALA A 195 17.93 -13.46 -2.40
C ALA A 195 16.58 -14.17 -2.18
N LYS A 196 16.57 -15.51 -2.19
CA LYS A 196 15.36 -16.34 -2.02
C LYS A 196 15.27 -17.05 -0.67
N GLN A 197 16.41 -17.28 0.01
CA GLN A 197 16.46 -18.06 1.25
C GLN A 197 17.39 -17.38 2.27
N HIS A 198 16.87 -16.43 3.05
CA HIS A 198 17.70 -15.53 3.86
C HIS A 198 18.54 -16.22 4.94
N GLU A 199 18.06 -17.29 5.60
CA GLU A 199 18.80 -17.97 6.67
C GLU A 199 20.02 -18.73 6.15
N ARG A 200 19.84 -19.51 5.09
CA ARG A 200 20.93 -20.26 4.45
C ARG A 200 21.95 -19.34 3.78
N GLU A 201 21.52 -18.18 3.29
CA GLU A 201 22.40 -17.18 2.68
C GLU A 201 23.43 -16.63 3.68
N ALA A 202 23.07 -16.48 4.97
CA ALA A 202 23.99 -15.94 5.97
C ALA A 202 25.20 -16.86 6.21
N GLU A 203 24.98 -18.17 6.30
CA GLU A 203 26.05 -19.17 6.48
C GLU A 203 27.00 -19.19 5.28
N ILE A 204 26.43 -19.12 4.08
CA ILE A 204 27.20 -19.09 2.83
C ILE A 204 28.06 -17.83 2.78
N VAL A 205 27.50 -16.66 3.10
CA VAL A 205 28.22 -15.36 3.12
C VAL A 205 29.35 -15.35 4.15
N ALA A 206 29.17 -15.98 5.31
CA ALA A 206 30.24 -16.12 6.30
C ALA A 206 31.45 -16.93 5.77
N GLY A 207 31.21 -17.83 4.80
CA GLY A 207 32.25 -18.58 4.10
C GLY A 207 32.99 -17.79 3.00
N ALA A 208 32.50 -16.62 2.59
CA ALA A 208 33.01 -15.88 1.43
C ALA A 208 34.45 -15.35 1.61
N GLY A 209 34.91 -15.19 2.84
CA GLY A 209 36.27 -14.71 3.15
C GLY A 209 37.32 -15.82 3.30
N LYS A 210 36.96 -17.08 3.04
CA LYS A 210 37.88 -18.23 3.14
C LYS A 210 38.81 -18.34 1.93
N LEU A 211 39.91 -19.08 2.10
CA LEU A 211 40.88 -19.34 1.05
C LEU A 211 40.19 -19.88 -0.22
N GLY A 212 40.43 -19.21 -1.35
CA GLY A 212 39.93 -19.59 -2.67
C GLY A 212 38.42 -19.47 -2.86
N ALA A 213 37.67 -18.91 -1.90
CA ALA A 213 36.22 -18.80 -2.02
C ALA A 213 35.80 -17.87 -3.17
N VAL A 214 34.86 -18.33 -4.00
CA VAL A 214 34.24 -17.51 -5.05
C VAL A 214 32.74 -17.47 -4.80
N MET A 215 32.21 -16.27 -4.69
CA MET A 215 30.80 -16.04 -4.41
C MET A 215 30.19 -15.11 -5.44
N ILE A 216 29.01 -15.44 -5.94
CA ILE A 216 28.21 -14.63 -6.85
C ILE A 216 26.96 -14.19 -6.08
N ALA A 217 26.77 -12.89 -5.91
CA ALA A 217 25.63 -12.30 -5.24
C ALA A 217 24.78 -11.50 -6.22
N THR A 218 23.51 -11.86 -6.35
CA THR A 218 22.53 -11.11 -7.13
C THR A 218 22.10 -9.87 -6.35
N ASN A 219 22.23 -8.69 -6.97
CA ASN A 219 22.02 -7.38 -6.38
C ASN A 219 22.79 -7.22 -5.06
N MET A 220 22.06 -7.25 -3.94
CA MET A 220 22.59 -7.10 -2.59
C MET A 220 22.29 -8.33 -1.72
N ALA A 221 22.16 -9.52 -2.31
CA ALA A 221 22.02 -10.77 -1.58
C ALA A 221 23.12 -10.92 -0.50
N GLY A 222 22.79 -11.54 0.64
CA GLY A 222 23.70 -11.58 1.78
C GLY A 222 23.88 -10.24 2.52
N ARG A 223 22.91 -9.32 2.44
CA ARG A 223 22.88 -8.08 3.25
C ARG A 223 22.71 -8.40 4.73
N GLY A 224 23.47 -7.70 5.57
CA GLY A 224 23.43 -7.88 7.03
C GLY A 224 24.56 -8.76 7.58
N THR A 225 25.10 -9.69 6.79
CA THR A 225 26.19 -10.57 7.24
C THR A 225 27.57 -9.99 6.95
N ASP A 226 28.48 -10.15 7.91
CA ASP A 226 29.87 -9.71 7.80
C ASP A 226 30.77 -10.79 7.17
N ILE A 227 31.62 -10.38 6.22
CA ILE A 227 32.56 -11.27 5.54
C ILE A 227 33.91 -11.09 6.23
N LYS A 228 34.22 -12.01 7.14
CA LYS A 228 35.50 -12.03 7.86
C LYS A 228 36.54 -12.78 7.04
N LEU A 229 37.75 -12.23 6.96
CA LEU A 229 38.87 -12.86 6.28
C LEU A 229 39.36 -14.08 7.08
N GLY A 230 39.51 -15.21 6.40
CA GLY A 230 40.00 -16.44 7.01
C GLY A 230 41.51 -16.44 7.25
N LYS A 231 41.95 -17.17 8.27
CA LYS A 231 43.35 -17.58 8.41
C LYS A 231 43.66 -18.71 7.44
N SER A 232 44.92 -18.83 7.06
CA SER A 232 45.37 -19.83 6.10
C SER A 232 46.54 -20.62 6.67
N GLU A 233 46.41 -21.95 6.66
CA GLU A 233 47.49 -22.86 7.04
C GLU A 233 48.25 -23.33 5.79
N PRO A 234 49.58 -23.55 5.85
CA PRO A 234 50.36 -24.02 4.70
C PRO A 234 49.79 -25.29 4.04
N ALA A 235 49.24 -26.21 4.83
CA ALA A 235 48.59 -27.42 4.31
C ALA A 235 47.37 -27.10 3.41
N LEU A 236 46.53 -26.14 3.82
CA LEU A 236 45.36 -25.72 3.04
C LEU A 236 45.78 -24.97 1.76
N LEU A 237 46.84 -24.16 1.81
CA LEU A 237 47.41 -23.49 0.63
C LEU A 237 47.93 -24.49 -0.38
N ILE A 238 48.71 -25.47 0.06
CA ILE A 238 49.28 -26.51 -0.80
C ILE A 238 48.14 -27.33 -1.43
N GLU A 239 47.14 -27.75 -0.66
CA GLU A 239 45.97 -28.45 -1.19
C GLU A 239 45.21 -27.62 -2.23
N HIS A 240 45.01 -26.32 -1.97
CA HIS A 240 44.41 -25.42 -2.94
C HIS A 240 45.23 -25.35 -4.23
N TRP A 241 46.54 -25.08 -4.14
CA TRP A 241 47.41 -25.00 -5.31
C TRP A 241 47.53 -26.33 -6.07
N LYS A 242 47.45 -27.48 -5.39
CA LYS A 242 47.37 -28.80 -6.03
C LYS A 242 46.07 -28.96 -6.83
N ARG A 243 44.93 -28.58 -6.26
CA ARG A 243 43.63 -28.60 -6.97
C ARG A 243 43.62 -27.69 -8.20
N ARG A 244 44.37 -26.59 -8.15
CA ARG A 244 44.56 -25.65 -9.27
C ARG A 244 45.70 -26.07 -10.22
N ASP A 245 46.32 -27.22 -9.98
CA ASP A 245 47.44 -27.76 -10.75
C ASP A 245 48.62 -26.77 -10.88
N LEU A 246 48.83 -25.95 -9.84
CA LEU A 246 49.98 -25.07 -9.68
C LEU A 246 51.11 -25.75 -8.89
N CYS A 247 50.74 -26.72 -8.04
CA CYS A 247 51.65 -27.46 -7.17
C CYS A 247 51.67 -28.94 -7.55
N PRO A 248 52.86 -29.58 -7.67
CA PRO A 248 52.94 -31.00 -7.97
C PRO A 248 52.41 -31.86 -6.81
N LYS A 249 51.96 -33.08 -7.13
CA LYS A 249 51.25 -33.93 -6.17
C LYS A 249 52.13 -34.37 -4.99
N GLU A 250 53.44 -34.50 -5.20
CA GLU A 250 54.40 -34.99 -4.19
C GLU A 250 54.71 -33.97 -3.07
N VAL A 251 54.36 -32.70 -3.24
CA VAL A 251 54.67 -31.65 -2.25
C VAL A 251 53.85 -31.83 -0.98
N THR A 252 54.49 -31.75 0.19
CA THR A 252 53.81 -31.84 1.50
C THR A 252 54.06 -30.59 2.33
N ALA A 253 53.21 -30.36 3.34
CA ALA A 253 53.35 -29.24 4.28
C ALA A 253 54.60 -29.32 5.17
N GLU A 254 55.31 -30.45 5.16
CA GLU A 254 56.56 -30.66 5.89
C GLU A 254 57.77 -30.05 5.16
N TRP A 255 57.64 -29.72 3.87
CA TRP A 255 58.71 -29.12 3.10
C TRP A 255 58.89 -27.64 3.50
N SER A 256 60.13 -27.15 3.45
CA SER A 256 60.38 -25.72 3.61
C SER A 256 59.71 -24.92 2.49
N GLU A 257 59.28 -23.69 2.81
CA GLU A 257 58.60 -22.80 1.86
C GLU A 257 59.38 -22.63 0.55
N GLU A 258 60.69 -22.39 0.64
CA GLU A 258 61.58 -22.25 -0.53
C GLU A 258 61.58 -23.49 -1.42
N ARG A 259 61.59 -24.69 -0.83
CA ARG A 259 61.54 -25.95 -1.55
C ARG A 259 60.18 -26.15 -2.22
N VAL A 260 59.09 -25.76 -1.56
CA VAL A 260 57.73 -25.80 -2.14
C VAL A 260 57.60 -24.86 -3.32
N LEU A 261 58.01 -23.59 -3.17
CA LEU A 261 57.94 -22.60 -4.24
C LEU A 261 58.80 -22.99 -5.45
N THR A 262 59.99 -23.55 -5.22
CA THR A 262 60.85 -24.04 -6.30
C THR A 262 60.20 -25.20 -7.07
N ALA A 263 59.62 -26.16 -6.36
CA ALA A 263 58.88 -27.26 -6.99
C ALA A 263 57.66 -26.75 -7.79
N MET A 264 56.95 -25.75 -7.27
CA MET A 264 55.83 -25.09 -7.97
C MET A 264 56.30 -24.36 -9.23
N HIS A 265 57.38 -23.57 -9.16
CA HIS A 265 57.94 -22.91 -10.33
C HIS A 265 58.32 -23.92 -11.42
N ARG A 266 59.00 -25.02 -11.06
CA ARG A 266 59.34 -26.07 -12.04
C ARG A 266 58.09 -26.74 -12.63
N HIS A 267 57.07 -27.02 -11.82
CA HIS A 267 55.80 -27.59 -12.29
C HIS A 267 55.07 -26.65 -13.26
N MET A 268 54.93 -25.37 -12.89
CA MET A 268 54.32 -24.34 -13.73
C MET A 268 55.11 -24.14 -15.02
N ALA A 269 56.44 -24.11 -14.96
CA ALA A 269 57.30 -23.94 -16.12
C ALA A 269 57.15 -25.09 -17.13
N LYS A 270 57.12 -26.34 -16.67
CA LYS A 270 56.83 -27.52 -17.51
C LYS A 270 55.49 -27.40 -18.23
N ARG A 271 54.48 -26.84 -17.58
CA ARG A 271 53.12 -26.71 -18.12
C ARG A 271 52.96 -25.53 -19.08
N MET A 272 53.52 -24.37 -18.71
CA MET A 272 53.26 -23.09 -19.37
C MET A 272 54.32 -22.74 -20.42
N LEU A 273 55.60 -23.02 -20.18
CA LEU A 273 56.66 -22.61 -21.10
C LEU A 273 56.63 -23.42 -22.39
N ARG A 274 56.86 -22.73 -23.50
CA ARG A 274 57.00 -23.29 -24.82
C ARG A 274 58.32 -22.82 -25.41
N ARG A 275 59.08 -23.74 -26.02
CA ARG A 275 60.33 -23.43 -26.75
C ARG A 275 60.12 -23.88 -28.20
N GLU A 276 60.30 -22.97 -29.15
CA GLU A 276 60.04 -23.24 -30.59
C GLU A 276 58.62 -23.81 -30.85
N GLY A 277 57.62 -23.36 -30.09
CA GLY A 277 56.24 -23.81 -30.23
C GLY A 277 55.88 -25.15 -29.57
N ARG A 278 56.86 -25.91 -29.04
CA ARG A 278 56.61 -27.14 -28.27
C ARG A 278 56.72 -26.94 -26.75
N PRO A 279 56.02 -27.72 -25.91
CA PRO A 279 56.27 -27.78 -24.47
C PRO A 279 57.74 -28.05 -24.16
N ILE A 280 58.27 -27.36 -23.15
CA ILE A 280 59.63 -27.62 -22.66
C ILE A 280 59.71 -29.07 -22.13
N SER A 281 60.75 -29.80 -22.49
CA SER A 281 60.93 -31.19 -22.02
C SER A 281 61.45 -31.22 -20.58
N ALA A 282 61.24 -32.35 -19.88
CA ALA A 282 61.73 -32.51 -18.51
C ALA A 282 63.27 -32.38 -18.42
N ALA A 283 64.01 -32.94 -19.39
CA ALA A 283 65.46 -32.85 -19.43
C ALA A 283 65.97 -31.41 -19.65
N GLU A 284 65.27 -30.61 -20.47
CA GLU A 284 65.59 -29.19 -20.67
C GLU A 284 65.35 -28.38 -19.40
N LEU A 285 64.31 -28.70 -18.64
CA LEU A 285 63.97 -28.03 -17.39
C LEU A 285 64.94 -28.42 -16.24
N GLU A 286 65.34 -29.69 -16.18
CA GLU A 286 66.33 -30.19 -15.20
C GLU A 286 67.71 -29.55 -15.39
N GLY A 287 68.06 -29.18 -16.63
CA GLY A 287 69.30 -28.46 -16.95
C GLY A 287 69.30 -26.96 -16.61
N MET A 288 68.17 -26.39 -16.19
CA MET A 288 68.06 -24.97 -15.80
C MET A 288 68.22 -24.79 -14.29
N SER A 289 68.87 -23.70 -13.87
CA SER A 289 68.90 -23.30 -12.46
C SER A 289 67.50 -22.85 -12.00
N ASP A 290 67.23 -22.88 -10.69
CA ASP A 290 65.93 -22.45 -10.15
C ASP A 290 65.64 -20.97 -10.44
N GLU A 291 66.67 -20.14 -10.45
CA GLU A 291 66.58 -18.72 -10.82
C GLU A 291 66.23 -18.53 -12.30
N ASP A 292 66.84 -19.33 -13.20
CA ASP A 292 66.55 -19.28 -14.64
C ASP A 292 65.11 -19.71 -14.93
N VAL A 293 64.62 -20.74 -14.24
CA VAL A 293 63.23 -21.21 -14.35
C VAL A 293 62.27 -20.11 -13.90
N ARG A 294 62.54 -19.47 -12.76
CA ARG A 294 61.71 -18.37 -12.24
C ARG A 294 61.71 -17.18 -13.20
N LEU A 295 62.87 -16.80 -13.74
CA LEU A 295 63.00 -15.70 -14.68
C LEU A 295 62.27 -15.99 -16.00
N ALA A 296 62.34 -17.22 -16.51
CA ALA A 296 61.61 -17.64 -17.70
C ALA A 296 60.07 -17.56 -17.50
N LEU A 297 59.58 -17.94 -16.31
CA LEU A 297 58.18 -17.78 -15.93
C LEU A 297 57.75 -16.31 -15.86
N LEU A 298 58.54 -15.45 -15.22
CA LEU A 298 58.25 -14.01 -15.13
C LEU A 298 58.13 -13.39 -16.53
N ARG A 299 59.05 -13.73 -17.44
CA ARG A 299 58.99 -13.28 -18.85
C ARG A 299 57.73 -13.77 -19.55
N HIS A 300 57.39 -15.05 -19.38
CA HIS A 300 56.18 -15.62 -19.97
C HIS A 300 54.91 -14.92 -19.48
N TRP A 301 54.78 -14.73 -18.16
CA TRP A 301 53.61 -14.06 -17.58
C TRP A 301 53.49 -12.61 -18.00
N VAL A 302 54.61 -11.87 -18.12
CA VAL A 302 54.58 -10.49 -18.63
C VAL A 302 54.09 -10.46 -20.08
N LEU A 303 54.55 -11.37 -20.94
CA LEU A 303 54.11 -11.44 -22.34
C LEU A 303 52.64 -11.83 -22.48
N GLU A 304 52.14 -12.70 -21.60
CA GLU A 304 50.75 -13.15 -21.63
C GLU A 304 49.79 -12.12 -21.02
N SER A 305 50.21 -11.44 -19.94
CA SER A 305 49.31 -10.66 -19.09
C SER A 305 49.42 -9.14 -19.25
N VAL A 306 50.53 -8.63 -19.79
CA VAL A 306 50.75 -7.18 -19.98
C VAL A 306 50.54 -6.81 -21.45
N PRO A 307 49.45 -6.10 -21.79
CA PRO A 307 49.16 -5.75 -23.18
C PRO A 307 50.24 -4.83 -23.79
N GLY A 308 50.67 -5.14 -25.02
CA GLY A 308 51.51 -4.24 -25.83
C GLY A 308 53.00 -4.18 -25.47
N VAL A 309 53.50 -5.07 -24.61
CA VAL A 309 54.95 -5.14 -24.31
C VAL A 309 55.69 -5.93 -25.39
N ALA A 310 56.76 -5.35 -25.94
CA ALA A 310 57.58 -6.00 -26.95
C ALA A 310 58.44 -7.15 -26.36
N GLU A 311 58.47 -8.30 -27.04
CA GLU A 311 59.28 -9.46 -26.66
C GLU A 311 60.75 -9.13 -26.44
N SER A 312 61.32 -8.26 -27.28
CA SER A 312 62.72 -7.82 -27.16
C SER A 312 63.00 -7.10 -25.84
N LYS A 313 62.04 -6.32 -25.32
CA LYS A 313 62.16 -5.59 -24.06
C LYS A 313 62.04 -6.53 -22.86
N VAL A 314 61.15 -7.52 -22.94
CA VAL A 314 60.99 -8.56 -21.90
C VAL A 314 62.21 -9.47 -21.81
N ALA A 315 62.83 -9.79 -22.96
CA ALA A 315 64.01 -10.64 -23.01
C ALA A 315 65.21 -10.05 -22.26
N THR A 316 65.37 -8.72 -22.26
CA THR A 316 66.50 -8.04 -21.60
C THR A 316 66.17 -7.47 -20.22
N ALA A 317 64.90 -7.52 -19.79
CA ALA A 317 64.47 -6.98 -18.49
C ALA A 317 65.01 -7.80 -17.31
N SER A 318 65.30 -7.11 -16.20
CA SER A 318 65.70 -7.77 -14.95
C SER A 318 64.48 -8.44 -14.29
N ALA A 319 64.72 -9.37 -13.35
CA ALA A 319 63.64 -10.00 -12.59
C ALA A 319 62.78 -8.96 -11.85
N GLN A 320 63.40 -7.93 -11.27
CA GLN A 320 62.68 -6.86 -10.58
C GLN A 320 61.79 -6.07 -11.53
N ASP A 321 62.29 -5.67 -12.71
CA ASP A 321 61.49 -4.95 -13.69
C ASP A 321 60.27 -5.77 -14.13
N LEU A 322 60.42 -7.08 -14.30
CA LEU A 322 59.32 -7.96 -14.69
C LEU A 322 58.29 -8.11 -13.57
N GLU A 323 58.74 -8.21 -12.32
CA GLU A 323 57.84 -8.22 -11.16
C GLU A 323 57.08 -6.91 -11.03
N ASP A 324 57.74 -5.76 -11.19
CA ASP A 324 57.11 -4.45 -11.12
C ASP A 324 56.06 -4.28 -12.24
N ASN A 325 56.33 -4.81 -13.44
CA ASN A 325 55.34 -4.86 -14.53
C ASN A 325 54.10 -5.69 -14.14
N LEU A 326 54.30 -6.88 -13.54
CA LEU A 326 53.18 -7.74 -13.11
C LEU A 326 52.40 -7.12 -11.93
N ASP A 327 53.10 -6.49 -10.98
CA ASP A 327 52.48 -5.79 -9.85
C ASP A 327 51.65 -4.58 -10.33
N SER A 328 52.10 -3.89 -11.38
CA SER A 328 51.37 -2.74 -11.96
C SER A 328 49.99 -3.10 -12.53
N LEU A 329 49.77 -4.36 -12.93
CA LEU A 329 48.45 -4.85 -13.37
C LEU A 329 47.45 -4.88 -12.19
N GLY A 330 47.95 -5.11 -10.98
CA GLY A 330 47.19 -5.30 -9.76
C GLY A 330 46.31 -6.57 -9.73
N ASN A 331 46.04 -7.25 -10.84
CA ASN A 331 45.20 -8.46 -10.89
C ASN A 331 45.98 -9.74 -11.20
N PHE A 332 47.29 -9.74 -10.98
CA PHE A 332 48.16 -10.90 -11.15
C PHE A 332 48.97 -11.17 -9.88
N MET A 333 48.97 -12.42 -9.41
CA MET A 333 49.52 -12.80 -8.09
C MET A 333 50.49 -13.98 -8.14
N LEU A 334 50.62 -14.67 -9.28
CA LEU A 334 51.38 -15.93 -9.36
C LEU A 334 52.89 -15.73 -9.11
N HIS A 335 53.43 -14.54 -9.39
CA HIS A 335 54.83 -14.20 -9.11
C HIS A 335 55.11 -13.84 -7.64
N ARG A 336 54.06 -13.63 -6.84
CA ARG A 336 54.13 -13.29 -5.40
C ARG A 336 53.64 -14.43 -4.50
N LEU A 337 53.54 -15.66 -5.03
CA LEU A 337 53.15 -16.81 -4.21
C LEU A 337 54.18 -17.05 -3.10
N ARG A 338 53.67 -17.21 -1.88
CA ARG A 338 54.39 -17.48 -0.64
C ARG A 338 53.42 -18.12 0.36
N PHE A 339 53.91 -18.59 1.51
CA PHE A 339 53.00 -19.03 2.56
C PHE A 339 52.35 -17.81 3.23
N PHE A 340 51.07 -17.60 2.91
CA PHE A 340 50.25 -16.54 3.51
C PHE A 340 49.65 -17.03 4.82
N ALA A 341 49.80 -16.26 5.91
CA ALA A 341 49.26 -16.61 7.22
C ALA A 341 47.75 -16.30 7.30
N ALA A 342 47.31 -15.28 6.58
CA ALA A 342 45.91 -14.94 6.40
C ALA A 342 45.58 -14.55 4.96
N VAL A 343 44.30 -14.64 4.63
CA VAL A 343 43.78 -14.12 3.35
C VAL A 343 44.04 -12.62 3.20
N GLU A 344 44.13 -11.88 4.31
CA GLU A 344 44.50 -10.46 4.31
C GLU A 344 45.88 -10.23 3.66
N ASP A 345 46.86 -11.11 3.92
CA ASP A 345 48.22 -11.02 3.36
C ASP A 345 48.26 -11.25 1.84
N MET A 346 47.17 -11.81 1.29
CA MET A 346 46.94 -12.02 -0.14
C MET A 346 46.27 -10.80 -0.80
N GLY A 347 46.12 -9.68 -0.07
CA GLY A 347 45.38 -8.50 -0.49
C GLY A 347 43.90 -8.52 -0.09
N GLY A 348 43.48 -9.47 0.76
CA GLY A 348 42.13 -9.58 1.31
C GLY A 348 41.03 -9.84 0.26
N LEU A 349 39.78 -9.52 0.60
CA LEU A 349 38.63 -9.78 -0.29
C LEU A 349 38.68 -8.90 -1.55
N HIS A 350 38.49 -9.52 -2.71
CA HIS A 350 38.34 -8.81 -3.98
C HIS A 350 36.86 -8.72 -4.39
N ILE A 351 36.40 -7.51 -4.70
CA ILE A 351 35.03 -7.24 -5.15
C ILE A 351 35.01 -6.97 -6.65
N ILE A 352 34.16 -7.70 -7.37
CA ILE A 352 33.88 -7.48 -8.79
C ILE A 352 32.43 -7.02 -8.94
N GLY A 353 32.21 -5.82 -9.45
CA GLY A 353 30.91 -5.40 -9.95
C GLY A 353 30.81 -5.72 -11.43
N THR A 354 29.85 -6.55 -11.84
CA THR A 354 29.71 -6.92 -13.26
C THR A 354 29.08 -5.82 -14.11
N GLU A 355 28.41 -4.88 -13.44
CA GLU A 355 27.73 -3.70 -13.97
C GLU A 355 27.61 -2.63 -12.87
N ARG A 356 27.21 -1.42 -13.24
CA ARG A 356 26.87 -0.33 -12.33
C ARG A 356 25.39 -0.35 -12.02
N HIS A 357 25.03 -0.16 -10.75
CA HIS A 357 23.63 -0.02 -10.36
C HIS A 357 23.10 1.37 -10.72
N GLU A 358 21.77 1.53 -10.64
CA GLU A 358 21.09 2.82 -10.83
C GLU A 358 21.55 3.90 -9.84
N SER A 359 22.06 3.50 -8.67
CA SER A 359 22.56 4.41 -7.65
C SER A 359 23.99 4.08 -7.23
N ARG A 360 24.79 5.14 -7.10
CA ARG A 360 26.17 5.08 -6.59
C ARG A 360 26.23 4.53 -5.17
N ARG A 361 25.18 4.77 -4.38
CA ARG A 361 25.04 4.26 -3.02
C ARG A 361 25.11 2.73 -2.98
N ILE A 362 24.44 2.05 -3.90
CA ILE A 362 24.39 0.58 -3.97
C ILE A 362 25.75 0.03 -4.39
N ASP A 363 26.40 0.65 -5.39
CA ASP A 363 27.77 0.29 -5.78
C ASP A 363 28.76 0.40 -4.60
N ASN A 364 28.66 1.48 -3.82
CA ASN A 364 29.50 1.69 -2.65
C ASN A 364 29.23 0.68 -1.53
N GLN A 365 27.99 0.19 -1.39
CA GLN A 365 27.68 -0.89 -0.46
C GLN A 365 28.33 -2.20 -0.90
N LEU A 366 28.37 -2.49 -2.20
CA LEU A 366 29.08 -3.65 -2.74
C LEU A 366 30.59 -3.52 -2.50
N ARG A 367 31.20 -2.36 -2.79
CA ARG A 367 32.62 -2.09 -2.45
C ARG A 367 32.91 -2.23 -0.95
N GLY A 368 32.00 -1.74 -0.12
CA GLY A 368 32.04 -1.80 1.35
C GLY A 368 31.94 -3.21 1.95
N ARG A 369 31.78 -4.25 1.12
CA ARG A 369 31.96 -5.65 1.55
C ARG A 369 33.42 -6.01 1.78
N ALA A 370 34.36 -5.33 1.14
CA ALA A 370 35.80 -5.49 1.37
C ALA A 370 36.40 -4.34 2.20
N GLY A 371 37.56 -4.62 2.80
CA GLY A 371 38.34 -3.65 3.58
C GLY A 371 37.67 -3.21 4.89
N ARG A 372 36.96 -4.13 5.55
CA ARG A 372 36.31 -3.88 6.83
C ARG A 372 37.35 -3.85 7.94
N GLN A 373 37.14 -3.03 8.98
CA GLN A 373 38.08 -2.89 10.10
C GLN A 373 39.54 -2.65 9.66
N GLY A 374 39.75 -1.91 8.56
CA GLY A 374 41.07 -1.60 8.04
C GLY A 374 41.79 -2.77 7.37
N ASP A 375 41.10 -3.88 7.11
CA ASP A 375 41.64 -5.00 6.36
C ASP A 375 42.06 -4.58 4.95
N GLN A 376 43.02 -5.31 4.37
CA GLN A 376 43.31 -5.21 2.95
C GLN A 376 42.11 -5.65 2.11
N GLY A 377 41.97 -5.07 0.93
CA GLY A 377 40.90 -5.41 0.00
C GLY A 377 41.02 -4.62 -1.30
N SER A 378 40.33 -5.07 -2.34
CA SER A 378 40.20 -4.24 -3.54
C SER A 378 38.84 -4.40 -4.21
N SER A 379 38.44 -3.40 -4.99
CA SER A 379 37.22 -3.46 -5.79
C SER A 379 37.47 -3.01 -7.23
N ARG A 380 36.72 -3.55 -8.17
CA ARG A 380 36.72 -3.14 -9.59
C ARG A 380 35.35 -3.38 -10.21
N PHE A 381 34.92 -2.47 -11.08
CA PHE A 381 33.69 -2.63 -11.87
C PHE A 381 34.03 -2.85 -13.34
N PHE A 382 33.22 -3.67 -13.99
CA PHE A 382 33.30 -4.02 -15.40
C PHE A 382 32.04 -3.51 -16.08
N LEU A 383 32.19 -2.86 -17.23
CA LEU A 383 31.09 -2.24 -17.96
C LEU A 383 31.20 -2.55 -19.45
N ALA A 384 30.07 -2.76 -20.10
CA ALA A 384 29.97 -2.82 -21.55
C ALA A 384 29.02 -1.73 -22.05
N LEU A 385 29.24 -1.26 -23.28
CA LEU A 385 28.37 -0.24 -23.90
C LEU A 385 26.91 -0.71 -24.04
N ASP A 386 26.70 -2.02 -24.15
CA ASP A 386 25.38 -2.63 -24.26
C ASP A 386 24.71 -2.92 -22.90
N ASP A 387 25.33 -2.57 -21.78
CA ASP A 387 24.70 -2.70 -20.45
C ASP A 387 23.51 -1.74 -20.32
N GLU A 388 22.51 -2.08 -19.50
CA GLU A 388 21.24 -1.32 -19.40
C GLU A 388 21.46 0.15 -19.04
N LEU A 389 22.30 0.42 -18.03
CA LEU A 389 22.66 1.79 -17.65
C LEU A 389 23.35 2.52 -18.80
N MET A 390 24.23 1.84 -19.54
CA MET A 390 24.94 2.44 -20.67
C MET A 390 24.00 2.70 -21.83
N LYS A 391 23.07 1.78 -22.16
CA LYS A 391 22.06 1.97 -23.22
C LYS A 391 21.17 3.18 -22.99
N MET A 392 20.82 3.48 -21.73
CA MET A 392 20.01 4.65 -21.41
C MET A 392 20.71 5.99 -21.71
N PHE A 393 22.05 6.02 -21.85
CA PHE A 393 22.82 7.26 -21.96
C PHE A 393 23.90 7.28 -23.05
N ALA A 394 24.26 6.15 -23.64
CA ALA A 394 25.21 6.02 -24.73
C ALA A 394 24.53 6.43 -26.05
N GLY A 395 24.37 7.75 -26.23
CA GLY A 395 23.93 8.31 -27.50
C GLY A 395 24.89 7.97 -28.65
N LYS A 396 24.45 8.14 -29.89
CA LYS A 396 25.25 7.92 -31.11
C LYS A 396 26.63 8.64 -31.09
N ALA A 397 26.74 9.75 -30.36
CA ALA A 397 27.96 10.54 -30.24
C ALA A 397 29.07 9.88 -29.39
N THR A 398 28.74 9.23 -28.26
CA THR A 398 29.74 8.51 -27.44
C THR A 398 30.21 7.24 -28.13
N LEU A 399 29.30 6.52 -28.78
CA LEU A 399 29.62 5.38 -29.65
C LEU A 399 30.54 5.80 -30.82
N GLY A 400 30.24 6.93 -31.47
CA GLY A 400 31.07 7.48 -32.54
C GLY A 400 32.45 7.97 -32.10
N LEU A 401 32.60 8.47 -30.87
CA LEU A 401 33.88 8.87 -30.30
C LEU A 401 34.77 7.66 -29.98
N LEU A 402 34.19 6.62 -29.37
CA LEU A 402 34.90 5.39 -29.02
C LEU A 402 35.36 4.59 -30.25
N SER A 403 34.55 4.59 -31.31
CA SER A 403 34.95 4.03 -32.61
C SER A 403 36.11 4.80 -33.26
N LYS A 404 36.13 6.14 -33.15
CA LYS A 404 37.24 6.99 -33.63
C LYS A 404 38.53 6.87 -32.82
N LEU A 405 38.44 6.45 -31.56
CA LEU A 405 39.59 6.14 -30.69
C LEU A 405 40.28 4.82 -31.06
N GLY A 406 39.76 4.06 -32.02
CA GLY A 406 40.42 2.88 -32.57
C GLY A 406 40.33 1.63 -31.69
N MET A 407 39.37 1.56 -30.75
CA MET A 407 39.11 0.33 -29.98
C MET A 407 38.72 -0.81 -30.90
N LYS A 408 39.36 -1.97 -30.71
CA LYS A 408 38.98 -3.24 -31.36
C LYS A 408 38.21 -4.12 -30.38
N GLU A 409 37.53 -5.14 -30.91
CA GLU A 409 36.97 -6.21 -30.08
C GLU A 409 38.10 -6.87 -29.27
N GLY A 410 37.88 -7.04 -27.97
CA GLY A 410 38.89 -7.51 -27.01
C GLY A 410 39.68 -6.41 -26.28
N ASP A 411 39.65 -5.15 -26.72
CA ASP A 411 40.31 -4.05 -26.00
C ASP A 411 39.45 -3.55 -24.82
N ALA A 412 40.09 -3.23 -23.70
CA ALA A 412 39.45 -2.58 -22.55
C ALA A 412 40.05 -1.19 -22.34
N ILE A 413 39.21 -0.19 -22.02
CA ILE A 413 39.66 1.15 -21.65
C ILE A 413 39.51 1.36 -20.15
N GLU A 414 40.63 1.65 -19.48
CA GLU A 414 40.64 2.31 -18.18
C GLU A 414 40.86 3.81 -18.40
N ALA A 415 39.79 4.60 -18.43
CA ALA A 415 39.89 6.05 -18.59
C ALA A 415 39.08 6.79 -17.50
N PRO A 416 39.72 7.68 -16.71
CA PRO A 416 39.03 8.48 -15.69
C PRO A 416 37.86 9.30 -16.25
N MET A 417 37.92 9.70 -17.51
CA MET A 417 36.84 10.42 -18.20
C MET A 417 35.56 9.58 -18.32
N LEU A 418 35.68 8.29 -18.65
CA LEU A 418 34.54 7.38 -18.80
C LEU A 418 33.89 7.10 -17.44
N THR A 419 34.70 6.87 -16.41
CA THR A 419 34.20 6.71 -15.03
C THR A 419 33.37 7.93 -14.62
N ARG A 420 33.85 9.16 -14.88
CA ARG A 420 33.09 10.39 -14.61
C ARG A 420 31.80 10.51 -15.43
N ALA A 421 31.78 10.03 -16.67
CA ALA A 421 30.59 10.04 -17.51
C ALA A 421 29.50 9.09 -16.96
N VAL A 422 29.91 7.91 -16.50
CA VAL A 422 29.03 6.94 -15.84
C VAL A 422 28.49 7.50 -14.52
N GLU A 423 29.33 8.14 -13.70
CA GLU A 423 28.87 8.80 -12.47
C GLU A 423 27.81 9.89 -12.74
N LYS A 424 27.94 10.66 -13.83
CA LYS A 424 26.92 11.65 -14.24
C LYS A 424 25.61 10.98 -14.65
N ALA A 425 25.69 9.84 -15.34
CA ALA A 425 24.51 9.07 -15.73
C ALA A 425 23.77 8.53 -14.49
N GLN A 426 24.51 7.95 -13.52
CA GLN A 426 23.93 7.48 -12.25
C GLN A 426 23.23 8.62 -11.50
N ARG A 427 23.86 9.80 -11.37
CA ARG A 427 23.22 10.96 -10.72
C ARG A 427 21.89 11.36 -11.36
N LYS A 428 21.77 11.26 -12.69
CA LYS A 428 20.53 11.59 -13.40
C LYS A 428 19.44 10.54 -13.15
N VAL A 429 19.80 9.27 -13.02
CA VAL A 429 18.86 8.21 -12.62
C VAL A 429 18.44 8.39 -11.16
N GLU A 430 19.37 8.74 -10.27
CA GLU A 430 19.09 9.06 -8.87
C GLU A 430 18.13 10.25 -8.76
N GLU A 431 18.35 11.32 -9.52
CA GLU A 431 17.46 12.50 -9.57
C GLU A 431 16.06 12.14 -10.09
N ARG A 432 15.97 11.30 -11.13
CA ARG A 432 14.68 10.77 -11.61
C ARG A 432 13.98 9.95 -10.52
N ASN A 433 14.69 9.06 -9.85
CA ASN A 433 14.14 8.24 -8.76
C ASN A 433 13.71 9.10 -7.56
N PHE A 434 14.47 10.14 -7.23
CA PHE A 434 14.12 11.14 -6.24
C PHE A 434 12.83 11.87 -6.62
N GLN A 435 12.71 12.33 -7.87
CA GLN A 435 11.51 13.01 -8.34
C GLN A 435 10.28 12.10 -8.28
N MET A 436 10.41 10.80 -8.62
CA MET A 436 9.31 9.84 -8.46
C MET A 436 8.88 9.70 -6.99
N ARG A 437 9.83 9.56 -6.06
CA ARG A 437 9.52 9.49 -4.62
C ARG A 437 8.85 10.77 -4.12
N LYS A 438 9.33 11.93 -4.58
CA LYS A 438 8.76 13.23 -4.25
C LYS A 438 7.33 13.34 -4.75
N THR A 439 7.06 12.95 -6.01
CA THR A 439 5.71 12.91 -6.56
C THR A 439 4.80 11.98 -5.75
N ILE A 440 5.24 10.76 -5.39
CA ILE A 440 4.45 9.86 -4.53
C ILE A 440 4.09 10.55 -3.19
N LEU A 441 5.03 11.24 -2.57
CA LEU A 441 4.78 11.95 -1.31
C LEU A 441 3.82 13.14 -1.48
N GLU A 442 3.91 13.87 -2.60
CA GLU A 442 2.99 14.98 -2.91
C GLU A 442 1.55 14.48 -3.12
N TYR A 443 1.36 13.33 -3.77
CA TYR A 443 0.04 12.71 -3.93
C TYR A 443 -0.49 12.06 -2.64
N ASP A 444 0.38 11.64 -1.71
CA ASP A 444 -0.03 11.14 -0.38
C ASP A 444 -0.32 12.29 0.61
N GLU A 445 0.04 13.55 0.32
CA GLU A 445 -0.18 14.67 1.25
C GLU A 445 -1.68 14.92 1.55
N PRO A 446 -2.59 14.99 0.55
CA PRO A 446 -4.03 15.06 0.83
C PRO A 446 -4.52 13.84 1.61
N MET A 447 -4.07 12.64 1.24
CA MET A 447 -4.45 11.39 1.92
C MET A 447 -4.00 11.36 3.37
N GLU A 448 -2.80 11.85 3.69
CA GLU A 448 -2.32 11.98 5.08
C GLU A 448 -3.17 12.95 5.89
N TYR A 449 -3.56 14.09 5.29
CA TYR A 449 -4.48 15.02 5.96
C TYR A 449 -5.81 14.35 6.28
N GLN A 450 -6.44 13.71 5.29
CA GLN A 450 -7.72 13.01 5.45
C GLN A 450 -7.61 11.88 6.49
N ARG A 451 -6.57 11.04 6.38
CA ARG A 451 -6.31 9.91 7.28
C ARG A 451 -6.16 10.36 8.73
N ARG A 452 -5.41 11.44 8.98
CA ARG A 452 -5.24 11.99 10.33
C ARG A 452 -6.56 12.52 10.89
N LYS A 453 -7.38 13.18 10.05
CA LYS A 453 -8.71 13.65 10.45
C LYS A 453 -9.66 12.48 10.75
N PHE A 454 -9.74 11.50 9.85
CA PHE A 454 -10.54 10.30 10.00
C PHE A 454 -10.19 9.51 11.27
N TYR A 455 -8.90 9.22 11.50
CA TYR A 455 -8.49 8.53 12.72
C TYR A 455 -8.73 9.37 13.98
N GLY A 456 -8.71 10.70 13.87
CA GLY A 456 -9.14 11.60 14.95
C GLY A 456 -10.63 11.48 15.31
N LEU A 457 -11.49 11.10 14.35
CA LEU A 457 -12.91 10.81 14.58
C LEU A 457 -13.10 9.38 15.11
N ARG A 458 -12.42 8.39 14.50
CA ARG A 458 -12.58 6.97 14.79
C ARG A 458 -12.02 6.54 16.14
N GLN A 459 -10.81 7.00 16.49
CA GLN A 459 -10.08 6.53 17.68
C GLN A 459 -10.83 6.79 19.00
N PRO A 460 -11.42 7.98 19.24
CA PRO A 460 -12.22 8.22 20.44
C PRO A 460 -13.40 7.25 20.60
N VAL A 461 -14.06 6.89 19.50
CA VAL A 461 -15.20 5.95 19.53
C VAL A 461 -14.76 4.53 19.89
N LEU A 462 -13.61 4.07 19.36
CA LEU A 462 -13.02 2.80 19.75
C LEU A 462 -12.71 2.75 21.25
N GLU A 463 -12.13 3.84 21.75
CA GLU A 463 -11.65 3.99 23.14
C GLU A 463 -12.74 4.42 24.13
N HIS A 464 -14.02 4.43 23.74
CA HIS A 464 -15.15 4.85 24.59
C HIS A 464 -15.09 6.31 25.08
N ARG A 465 -14.38 7.19 24.38
CA ARG A 465 -14.21 8.59 24.76
C ARG A 465 -15.18 9.51 24.03
N GLY A 466 -16.02 10.20 24.80
CA GLY A 466 -16.85 11.29 24.28
C GLY A 466 -17.94 10.86 23.30
N VAL A 467 -18.29 9.57 23.24
CA VAL A 467 -19.27 9.00 22.29
C VAL A 467 -20.60 9.74 22.35
N ARG A 468 -21.10 9.97 23.58
CA ARG A 468 -22.35 10.73 23.83
C ARG A 468 -22.29 12.14 23.20
N SER A 469 -21.18 12.84 23.38
CA SER A 469 -21.02 14.20 22.87
C SER A 469 -20.96 14.22 21.34
N ILE A 470 -20.28 13.24 20.72
CA ILE A 470 -20.23 13.08 19.27
C ILE A 470 -21.64 12.82 18.71
N ALA A 471 -22.38 11.89 19.32
CA ALA A 471 -23.74 11.55 18.89
C ALA A 471 -24.67 12.76 18.96
N LEU A 472 -24.67 13.48 20.08
CA LEU A 472 -25.46 14.70 20.24
C LEU A 472 -25.06 15.80 19.26
N GLN A 473 -23.76 16.00 19.04
CA GLN A 473 -23.28 16.99 18.08
C GLN A 473 -23.85 16.74 16.68
N TYR A 474 -23.80 15.50 16.17
CA TYR A 474 -24.36 15.18 14.84
C TYR A 474 -25.87 15.40 14.76
N ILE A 475 -26.60 15.10 15.83
CA ILE A 475 -28.04 15.31 15.91
C ILE A 475 -28.35 16.82 15.91
N GLU A 476 -27.66 17.60 16.74
CA GLU A 476 -27.87 19.05 16.88
C GLU A 476 -27.49 19.79 15.58
N GLU A 477 -26.36 19.44 14.96
CA GLU A 477 -25.96 19.99 13.66
C GLU A 477 -26.99 19.66 12.57
N SER A 478 -27.48 18.41 12.51
CA SER A 478 -28.53 18.03 11.54
C SER A 478 -29.83 18.79 11.76
N ALA A 479 -30.22 19.06 13.02
CA ALA A 479 -31.37 19.89 13.34
C ALA A 479 -31.19 21.35 12.86
N MET A 480 -30.01 21.93 13.10
CA MET A 480 -29.67 23.30 12.68
C MET A 480 -29.66 23.43 11.15
N ASP A 481 -28.99 22.50 10.46
CA ASP A 481 -28.89 22.50 8.99
C ASP A 481 -30.27 22.31 8.35
N SER A 482 -31.10 21.45 8.92
CA SER A 482 -32.47 21.25 8.46
C SER A 482 -33.35 22.48 8.67
N ALA A 483 -33.25 23.16 9.81
CA ALA A 483 -34.00 24.39 10.05
C ALA A 483 -33.60 25.50 9.07
N ARG A 484 -32.30 25.68 8.82
CA ARG A 484 -31.79 26.61 7.80
C ARG A 484 -32.31 26.29 6.40
N ARG A 485 -32.38 25.00 6.05
CA ARG A 485 -32.90 24.54 4.76
C ARG A 485 -34.40 24.81 4.61
N HIS A 486 -35.23 24.37 5.55
CA HIS A 486 -36.69 24.42 5.43
C HIS A 486 -37.30 25.81 5.72
N LEU A 487 -36.63 26.62 6.53
CA LEU A 487 -37.06 27.99 6.85
C LEU A 487 -36.26 29.04 6.07
N GLY A 488 -35.43 28.59 5.13
CA GLY A 488 -34.72 29.45 4.20
C GLY A 488 -35.68 30.21 3.28
N PRO A 489 -35.33 31.44 2.84
CA PRO A 489 -36.19 32.27 2.00
C PRO A 489 -36.47 31.64 0.61
N ASP A 490 -35.62 30.72 0.17
CA ASP A 490 -35.63 30.04 -1.11
C ASP A 490 -36.28 28.64 -1.05
N TYR A 491 -36.59 28.11 0.14
CA TYR A 491 -37.08 26.73 0.29
C TYR A 491 -38.37 26.47 -0.50
N VAL A 492 -39.40 27.29 -0.28
CA VAL A 492 -40.69 27.16 -0.99
C VAL A 492 -40.49 27.28 -2.50
N ALA A 493 -39.60 28.18 -2.92
CA ALA A 493 -39.33 28.39 -4.32
C ALA A 493 -38.62 27.19 -4.98
N LYS A 494 -37.70 26.53 -4.24
CA LYS A 494 -37.04 25.29 -4.66
C LYS A 494 -38.01 24.12 -4.77
N GLU A 495 -38.89 23.95 -3.80
CA GLU A 495 -39.93 22.90 -3.83
C GLU A 495 -40.87 23.08 -5.03
N ILE A 496 -41.26 24.32 -5.35
CA ILE A 496 -42.06 24.62 -6.54
C ILE A 496 -41.27 24.29 -7.82
N ALA A 497 -39.99 24.68 -7.90
CA ALA A 497 -39.14 24.38 -9.04
C ALA A 497 -38.94 22.86 -9.25
N GLU A 498 -38.76 22.10 -8.17
CA GLU A 498 -38.67 20.64 -8.21
C GLU A 498 -39.99 20.01 -8.67
N TRP A 499 -41.13 20.48 -8.13
CA TRP A 499 -42.44 20.03 -8.58
C TRP A 499 -42.65 20.29 -10.08
N VAL A 500 -42.25 21.47 -10.58
CA VAL A 500 -42.31 21.78 -12.02
C VAL A 500 -41.42 20.82 -12.82
N ARG A 501 -40.19 20.57 -12.37
CA ARG A 501 -39.27 19.62 -13.02
C ARG A 501 -39.87 18.23 -13.12
N GLU A 502 -40.51 17.72 -12.06
CA GLU A 502 -41.12 16.39 -12.05
C GLU A 502 -42.34 16.27 -12.97
N HIS A 503 -43.19 17.30 -13.02
CA HIS A 503 -44.47 17.24 -13.75
C HIS A 503 -44.34 17.67 -15.21
N TYR A 504 -43.47 18.64 -15.49
CA TYR A 504 -43.28 19.20 -16.83
C TYR A 504 -42.04 18.65 -17.55
N ASN A 505 -41.10 18.03 -16.81
CA ASN A 505 -39.79 17.60 -17.31
C ASN A 505 -38.96 18.77 -17.87
N VAL A 506 -39.10 19.94 -17.23
CA VAL A 506 -38.45 21.20 -17.60
C VAL A 506 -37.87 21.84 -16.34
N SER A 507 -36.66 22.39 -16.42
CA SER A 507 -35.99 23.00 -15.27
C SER A 507 -36.22 24.50 -15.26
N ILE A 508 -36.88 25.02 -14.23
CA ILE A 508 -37.04 26.46 -13.99
C ILE A 508 -36.22 26.86 -12.77
N ASP A 509 -35.52 27.99 -12.85
CA ASP A 509 -34.77 28.54 -11.73
C ASP A 509 -35.70 28.90 -10.56
N ALA A 510 -35.38 28.42 -9.36
CA ALA A 510 -36.16 28.68 -8.15
C ALA A 510 -36.38 30.17 -7.88
N ASP A 511 -35.41 31.04 -8.20
CA ASP A 511 -35.52 32.49 -7.99
C ASP A 511 -36.72 33.10 -8.74
N ARG A 512 -37.22 32.42 -9.78
CA ARG A 512 -38.42 32.83 -10.53
C ARG A 512 -39.70 32.70 -9.73
N PHE A 513 -39.73 31.89 -8.69
CA PHE A 513 -40.90 31.71 -7.81
C PHE A 513 -40.80 32.51 -6.52
N ALA A 514 -39.60 32.99 -6.15
CA ALA A 514 -39.34 33.66 -4.89
C ALA A 514 -40.23 34.89 -4.68
N GLY A 515 -40.92 34.96 -3.53
CA GLY A 515 -41.74 36.10 -3.11
C GLY A 515 -43.01 36.35 -3.93
N LYS A 516 -43.42 35.42 -4.79
CA LYS A 516 -44.62 35.55 -5.63
C LYS A 516 -45.87 35.00 -4.94
N ASP A 517 -47.01 35.64 -5.19
CA ASP A 517 -48.32 35.12 -4.80
C ASP A 517 -48.77 34.00 -5.74
N ARG A 518 -49.82 33.27 -5.34
CA ARG A 518 -50.35 32.12 -6.08
C ARG A 518 -50.58 32.41 -7.57
N ASP A 519 -51.24 33.52 -7.87
CA ASP A 519 -51.64 33.82 -9.25
C ASP A 519 -50.41 34.17 -10.12
N LYS A 520 -49.39 34.80 -9.53
CA LYS A 520 -48.10 35.04 -10.19
C LYS A 520 -47.30 33.76 -10.37
N VAL A 521 -47.25 32.87 -9.36
CA VAL A 521 -46.54 31.58 -9.47
C VAL A 521 -47.12 30.76 -10.62
N ARG A 522 -48.45 30.61 -10.69
CA ARG A 522 -49.11 29.88 -11.78
C ARG A 522 -48.81 30.49 -13.15
N LYS A 523 -48.85 31.82 -13.28
CA LYS A 523 -48.48 32.51 -14.53
C LYS A 523 -47.03 32.25 -14.92
N VAL A 524 -46.11 32.21 -13.96
CA VAL A 524 -44.71 31.89 -14.24
C VAL A 524 -44.61 30.46 -14.77
N ILE A 525 -45.27 29.50 -14.12
CA ILE A 525 -45.31 28.11 -14.61
C ILE A 525 -45.86 28.04 -16.03
N ASP A 526 -47.02 28.66 -16.29
CA ASP A 526 -47.67 28.61 -17.60
C ASP A 526 -46.82 29.21 -18.74
N ILE A 527 -46.05 30.25 -18.45
CA ILE A 527 -45.22 30.96 -19.46
C ILE A 527 -43.84 30.31 -19.58
N GLU A 528 -43.10 30.22 -18.47
CA GLU A 528 -41.70 29.83 -18.50
C GLU A 528 -41.51 28.34 -18.82
N THR A 529 -42.45 27.45 -18.47
CA THR A 529 -42.35 26.04 -18.88
C THR A 529 -42.42 25.88 -20.40
N LEU A 530 -43.29 26.65 -21.07
CA LEU A 530 -43.42 26.63 -22.53
C LEU A 530 -42.21 27.26 -23.22
N GLU A 531 -41.72 28.39 -22.70
CA GLU A 531 -40.51 29.03 -23.23
C GLU A 531 -39.30 28.09 -23.14
N GLU A 532 -39.08 27.47 -21.99
CA GLU A 532 -37.94 26.58 -21.78
C GLU A 532 -38.09 25.25 -22.55
N ALA A 533 -39.30 24.72 -22.68
CA ALA A 533 -39.57 23.59 -23.57
C ALA A 533 -39.27 23.95 -25.04
N THR A 534 -39.65 25.15 -25.49
CA THR A 534 -39.38 25.63 -26.85
C THR A 534 -37.88 25.73 -27.11
N VAL A 535 -37.10 26.25 -26.15
CA VAL A 535 -35.63 26.29 -26.23
C VAL A 535 -35.05 24.87 -26.31
N THR A 536 -35.50 23.98 -25.43
CA THR A 536 -35.04 22.58 -25.38
C THR A 536 -35.34 21.84 -26.69
N ILE A 537 -36.54 22.03 -27.24
CA ILE A 537 -36.97 21.48 -28.54
C ILE A 537 -36.11 22.07 -29.66
N GLY A 538 -35.90 23.39 -29.67
CA GLY A 538 -35.09 24.07 -30.66
C GLY A 538 -33.66 23.54 -30.73
N ASN A 539 -33.01 23.39 -29.58
CA ASN A 539 -31.66 22.86 -29.45
C ASN A 539 -31.60 21.38 -29.86
N THR A 540 -32.47 20.55 -29.29
CA THR A 540 -32.44 19.10 -29.55
C THR A 540 -32.75 18.79 -31.01
N VAL A 541 -33.79 19.40 -31.59
CA VAL A 541 -34.08 19.23 -33.02
C VAL A 541 -32.93 19.76 -33.87
N GLY A 542 -32.28 20.86 -33.49
CA GLY A 542 -31.10 21.38 -34.19
C GLY A 542 -29.89 20.45 -34.15
N GLU A 543 -29.72 19.68 -33.07
CA GLU A 543 -28.66 18.66 -32.95
C GLU A 543 -28.95 17.41 -33.77
N TYR A 544 -30.19 16.90 -33.75
CA TYR A 544 -30.58 15.71 -34.51
C TYR A 544 -30.83 16.00 -36.00
N MET A 545 -31.18 17.23 -36.36
CA MET A 545 -31.41 17.70 -37.74
C MET A 545 -30.43 18.82 -38.08
N ALA A 546 -29.13 18.55 -37.93
CA ALA A 546 -28.09 19.53 -38.16
C ALA A 546 -28.04 19.93 -39.65
N SER A 547 -27.99 21.24 -39.92
CA SER A 547 -28.12 21.80 -41.28
C SER A 547 -26.94 21.48 -42.22
N ASP A 548 -25.86 20.93 -41.67
CA ASP A 548 -24.62 20.57 -42.37
C ASP A 548 -24.51 19.06 -42.67
N THR A 549 -25.50 18.26 -42.27
CA THR A 549 -25.59 16.82 -42.55
C THR A 549 -26.80 16.48 -43.41
N ASP A 550 -26.67 15.43 -44.23
CA ASP A 550 -27.74 14.94 -45.10
C ASP A 550 -28.79 14.21 -44.25
N SER A 551 -30.07 14.28 -44.67
CA SER A 551 -31.20 13.67 -43.96
C SER A 551 -31.09 12.16 -43.78
N SER A 552 -30.23 11.51 -44.57
CA SER A 552 -29.89 10.08 -44.45
C SER A 552 -28.99 9.73 -43.26
N GLU A 553 -28.26 10.71 -42.71
CA GLU A 553 -27.36 10.53 -41.55
C GLU A 553 -28.05 10.83 -40.21
N TRP A 554 -29.26 11.40 -40.24
CA TRP A 554 -30.00 11.75 -39.03
C TRP A 554 -30.55 10.53 -38.30
N ASN A 555 -30.39 10.51 -36.98
CA ASN A 555 -30.98 9.47 -36.13
C ASN A 555 -32.46 9.79 -35.83
N VAL A 556 -33.32 9.54 -36.81
CA VAL A 556 -34.76 9.83 -36.72
C VAL A 556 -35.43 9.03 -35.60
N GLU A 557 -35.03 7.79 -35.36
CA GLU A 557 -35.61 6.94 -34.30
C GLU A 557 -35.35 7.53 -32.91
N GLU A 558 -34.14 8.02 -32.63
CA GLU A 558 -33.84 8.65 -31.35
C GLU A 558 -34.58 9.97 -31.15
N LEU A 559 -34.73 10.78 -32.19
CA LEU A 559 -35.51 12.02 -32.13
C LEU A 559 -37.00 11.72 -31.87
N GLN A 560 -37.56 10.71 -32.55
CA GLN A 560 -38.94 10.25 -32.34
C GLN A 560 -39.15 9.76 -30.90
N ASP A 561 -38.24 8.94 -30.39
CA ASP A 561 -38.32 8.40 -29.02
C ASP A 561 -38.19 9.50 -27.96
N TRP A 562 -37.27 10.45 -28.17
CA TRP A 562 -37.10 11.60 -27.29
C TRP A 562 -38.35 12.49 -27.26
N ALA A 563 -38.91 12.83 -28.42
CA ALA A 563 -40.09 13.69 -28.54
C ALA A 563 -41.34 13.02 -27.92
N ARG A 564 -41.49 11.70 -28.12
CA ARG A 564 -42.55 10.90 -27.50
C ARG A 564 -42.40 10.83 -25.99
N THR A 565 -41.20 10.54 -25.48
CA THR A 565 -40.94 10.38 -24.04
C THR A 565 -41.13 11.69 -23.27
N ASN A 566 -40.59 12.79 -23.79
CA ASN A 566 -40.58 14.06 -23.06
C ASN A 566 -41.90 14.85 -23.22
N PHE A 567 -42.48 14.86 -24.42
CA PHE A 567 -43.63 15.73 -24.74
C PHE A 567 -44.85 14.98 -25.25
N GLY A 568 -44.78 13.66 -25.45
CA GLY A 568 -45.88 12.87 -26.02
C GLY A 568 -46.12 13.15 -27.50
N ALA A 569 -45.13 13.70 -28.21
CA ALA A 569 -45.27 14.05 -29.62
C ALA A 569 -45.05 12.82 -30.52
N GLU A 570 -46.03 12.51 -31.36
CA GLU A 570 -45.88 11.50 -32.43
C GLU A 570 -45.38 12.18 -33.71
N LEU A 571 -44.12 11.95 -34.04
CA LEU A 571 -43.47 12.52 -35.22
C LEU A 571 -43.55 11.54 -36.41
N PRO A 572 -44.21 11.90 -37.53
CA PRO A 572 -44.16 11.10 -38.75
C PRO A 572 -42.75 11.07 -39.33
N ARG A 573 -42.25 9.88 -39.71
CA ARG A 573 -40.89 9.71 -40.26
C ARG A 573 -40.67 10.57 -41.51
N ASP A 574 -41.67 10.64 -42.38
CA ASP A 574 -41.62 11.40 -43.63
C ASP A 574 -41.50 12.91 -43.39
N LEU A 575 -42.02 13.41 -42.25
CA LEU A 575 -41.92 14.83 -41.87
C LEU A 575 -40.50 15.19 -41.43
N VAL A 576 -39.82 14.29 -40.71
CA VAL A 576 -38.43 14.50 -40.27
C VAL A 576 -37.48 14.43 -41.47
N LEU A 577 -37.74 13.56 -42.44
CA LEU A 577 -36.93 13.42 -43.66
C LEU A 577 -37.16 14.52 -44.71
N ALA A 578 -38.08 15.46 -44.47
CA ALA A 578 -38.41 16.54 -45.40
C ALA A 578 -37.41 17.72 -45.38
N GLU A 579 -36.31 17.59 -44.63
CA GLU A 579 -35.21 18.57 -44.50
C GLU A 579 -35.60 19.96 -43.98
N ASP A 580 -36.82 20.13 -43.49
CA ASP A 580 -37.29 21.33 -42.81
C ASP A 580 -37.55 21.03 -41.33
N ALA A 581 -36.71 21.59 -40.46
CA ALA A 581 -36.84 21.42 -39.02
C ALA A 581 -38.05 22.19 -38.43
N GLU A 582 -38.56 23.18 -39.14
CA GLU A 582 -39.58 24.09 -38.60
C GLU A 582 -40.97 23.42 -38.39
N PRO A 583 -41.49 22.59 -39.32
CA PRO A 583 -42.68 21.77 -39.09
C PRO A 583 -42.51 20.77 -37.95
N VAL A 584 -41.31 20.18 -37.82
CA VAL A 584 -40.98 19.22 -36.75
C VAL A 584 -41.04 19.92 -35.39
N LYS A 585 -40.37 21.08 -35.24
CA LYS A 585 -40.43 21.91 -34.03
C LYS A 585 -41.85 22.27 -33.66
N ARG A 586 -42.63 22.80 -34.60
CA ARG A 586 -44.03 23.19 -34.37
C ARG A 586 -44.91 22.03 -33.91
N LEU A 587 -44.68 20.81 -34.41
CA LEU A 587 -45.45 19.64 -33.99
C LEU A 587 -45.14 19.26 -32.54
N ILE A 588 -43.86 19.27 -32.16
CA ILE A 588 -43.43 18.96 -30.79
C ILE A 588 -43.88 20.05 -29.82
N GLU A 589 -43.76 21.33 -30.19
CA GLU A 589 -44.23 22.48 -29.41
C GLU A 589 -45.75 22.42 -29.20
N ALA A 590 -46.53 22.06 -30.22
CA ALA A 590 -47.97 21.88 -30.10
C ALA A 590 -48.33 20.75 -29.13
N ALA A 591 -47.62 19.62 -29.21
CA ALA A 591 -47.79 18.49 -28.29
C ALA A 591 -47.40 18.86 -26.85
N ALA A 592 -46.28 19.55 -26.66
CA ALA A 592 -45.85 20.06 -25.36
C ALA A 592 -46.89 21.03 -24.77
N SER A 593 -47.41 21.96 -25.58
CA SER A 593 -48.46 22.89 -25.14
C SER A 593 -49.76 22.19 -24.75
N ALA A 594 -50.18 21.17 -25.50
CA ALA A 594 -51.34 20.37 -25.17
C ALA A 594 -51.14 19.58 -23.86
N LYS A 595 -49.97 18.96 -23.69
CA LYS A 595 -49.60 18.20 -22.48
C LYS A 595 -49.56 19.12 -21.25
N PHE A 596 -48.90 20.26 -21.35
CA PHE A 596 -48.73 21.21 -20.24
C PHE A 596 -50.07 21.81 -19.81
N ARG A 597 -50.97 22.15 -20.74
CA ARG A 597 -52.32 22.63 -20.41
C ARG A 597 -53.19 21.59 -19.69
N ALA A 598 -52.86 20.30 -19.80
CA ALA A 598 -53.59 19.23 -19.12
C ALA A 598 -53.12 19.03 -17.66
N ILE A 599 -51.99 19.63 -17.26
CA ILE A 599 -51.46 19.53 -15.90
C ILE A 599 -52.18 20.51 -14.99
N ASP A 600 -52.65 20.02 -13.83
CA ASP A 600 -53.31 20.87 -12.84
C ASP A 600 -52.29 21.58 -11.93
N ASN A 601 -52.06 22.87 -12.19
CA ASN A 601 -51.19 23.72 -11.39
C ASN A 601 -51.75 24.07 -10.00
N SER A 602 -52.98 23.63 -9.67
CA SER A 602 -53.55 23.87 -8.35
C SER A 602 -52.84 23.13 -7.21
N ALA A 603 -52.14 22.03 -7.53
CA ALA A 603 -51.34 21.28 -6.57
C ALA A 603 -50.22 22.13 -5.94
N VAL A 604 -49.72 23.14 -6.67
CA VAL A 604 -48.66 24.05 -6.20
C VAL A 604 -49.13 24.92 -5.03
N ASP A 605 -50.44 25.13 -4.87
CA ASP A 605 -51.00 25.90 -3.76
C ASP A 605 -50.65 25.30 -2.40
N ALA A 606 -50.37 23.99 -2.33
CA ALA A 606 -49.96 23.31 -1.11
C ALA A 606 -48.65 23.88 -0.53
N PHE A 607 -47.71 24.30 -1.39
CA PHE A 607 -46.43 24.89 -1.00
C PHE A 607 -46.57 26.35 -0.53
N LEU A 608 -47.64 27.03 -0.95
CA LEU A 608 -47.89 28.46 -0.69
C LEU A 608 -48.71 28.70 0.58
N VAL A 609 -49.04 27.64 1.33
CA VAL A 609 -49.73 27.75 2.62
C VAL A 609 -48.83 28.49 3.62
N PRO A 610 -49.37 29.42 4.44
CA PRO A 610 -48.60 30.07 5.49
C PRO A 610 -47.90 29.06 6.39
N ASN A 611 -46.62 29.26 6.66
CA ASN A 611 -45.77 28.36 7.46
C ASN A 611 -45.54 26.97 6.86
N TYR A 612 -45.66 26.78 5.54
CA TYR A 612 -45.32 25.51 4.86
C TYR A 612 -43.94 24.97 5.29
N GLY A 613 -42.90 25.81 5.26
CA GLY A 613 -41.55 25.42 5.69
C GLY A 613 -41.48 24.93 7.14
N ALA A 614 -42.27 25.50 8.05
CA ALA A 614 -42.33 25.04 9.45
C ALA A 614 -43.06 23.70 9.59
N ALA A 615 -44.10 23.47 8.79
CA ALA A 615 -44.78 22.18 8.73
C ALA A 615 -43.88 21.09 8.12
N ALA A 616 -43.16 21.42 7.05
CA ALA A 616 -42.17 20.54 6.44
C ALA A 616 -41.04 20.20 7.41
N LEU A 617 -40.53 21.17 8.17
CA LEU A 617 -39.51 20.94 9.20
C LEU A 617 -40.03 20.03 10.33
N ALA A 618 -41.27 20.23 10.78
CA ALA A 618 -41.89 19.38 11.79
C ALA A 618 -42.07 17.93 11.30
N GLN A 619 -42.49 17.76 10.03
CA GLN A 619 -42.58 16.46 9.40
C GLN A 619 -41.20 15.81 9.21
N TRP A 620 -40.19 16.59 8.83
CA TRP A 620 -38.81 16.15 8.75
C TRP A 620 -38.30 15.65 10.10
N ALA A 621 -38.53 16.40 11.18
CA ALA A 621 -38.13 15.99 12.53
C ALA A 621 -38.82 14.69 12.96
N THR A 622 -40.08 14.50 12.54
CA THR A 622 -40.82 13.26 12.78
C THR A 622 -40.19 12.09 12.02
N ASN A 623 -39.88 12.25 10.73
CA ASN A 623 -39.32 11.19 9.90
C ASN A 623 -37.85 10.86 10.27
N LYS A 624 -37.04 11.91 10.50
CA LYS A 624 -35.61 11.82 10.79
C LYS A 624 -35.40 11.28 12.19
N PHE A 625 -35.97 11.95 13.20
CA PHE A 625 -35.68 11.71 14.62
C PHE A 625 -36.77 10.92 15.36
N GLY A 626 -37.94 10.71 14.77
CA GLY A 626 -39.09 10.11 15.46
C GLY A 626 -39.77 11.07 16.44
N ILE A 627 -39.46 12.36 16.38
CA ILE A 627 -39.99 13.37 17.31
C ILE A 627 -41.25 13.97 16.72
N GLN A 628 -42.40 13.66 17.33
CA GLN A 628 -43.68 14.23 16.94
C GLN A 628 -43.72 15.72 17.33
N LEU A 629 -43.78 16.60 16.32
CA LEU A 629 -43.81 18.05 16.47
C LEU A 629 -44.95 18.65 15.65
N ASP A 630 -45.54 19.72 16.17
CA ASP A 630 -46.48 20.56 15.43
C ASP A 630 -45.76 21.83 14.94
N ALA A 631 -46.17 22.35 13.77
CA ALA A 631 -45.58 23.55 13.18
C ALA A 631 -45.66 24.79 14.10
N SER A 632 -46.64 24.84 15.02
CA SER A 632 -46.80 25.93 15.99
C SER A 632 -45.60 26.10 16.94
N VAL A 633 -44.78 25.06 17.13
CA VAL A 633 -43.56 25.13 17.96
C VAL A 633 -42.57 26.19 17.44
N PHE A 634 -42.56 26.40 16.12
CA PHE A 634 -41.67 27.34 15.45
C PHE A 634 -42.29 28.73 15.26
N LYS A 635 -43.55 28.93 15.67
CA LYS A 635 -44.29 30.19 15.42
C LYS A 635 -43.63 31.43 16.03
N ASP A 636 -42.96 31.26 17.17
CA ASP A 636 -42.29 32.37 17.87
C ASP A 636 -40.83 32.57 17.46
N CYS A 637 -40.31 31.75 16.54
CA CYS A 637 -38.93 31.85 16.06
C CYS A 637 -38.82 32.95 15.00
N ARG A 638 -37.84 33.84 15.17
CA ARG A 638 -37.58 34.97 14.26
C ARG A 638 -36.57 34.64 13.18
N THR A 639 -35.71 33.67 13.43
CA THR A 639 -34.67 33.23 12.49
C THR A 639 -34.69 31.69 12.34
N PRO A 640 -34.20 31.16 11.21
CA PRO A 640 -34.01 29.72 11.05
C PRO A 640 -33.11 29.11 12.13
N ASP A 641 -32.09 29.83 12.58
CA ASP A 641 -31.21 29.37 13.66
C ASP A 641 -31.93 29.26 15.01
N GLU A 642 -32.85 30.19 15.34
CA GLU A 642 -33.67 30.08 16.56
C GLU A 642 -34.61 28.87 16.50
N ALA A 643 -35.14 28.54 15.32
CA ALA A 643 -35.95 27.33 15.13
C ALA A 643 -35.09 26.05 15.21
N GLY A 644 -33.88 26.08 14.65
CA GLY A 644 -32.89 25.02 14.75
C GLY A 644 -32.52 24.73 16.20
N GLU A 645 -32.25 25.75 17.01
CA GLU A 645 -31.90 25.58 18.43
C GLU A 645 -33.07 24.98 19.23
N LYS A 646 -34.32 25.41 18.97
CA LYS A 646 -35.50 24.78 19.58
C LYS A 646 -35.63 23.30 19.21
N LEU A 647 -35.37 22.97 17.94
CA LEU A 647 -35.41 21.59 17.48
C LEU A 647 -34.29 20.75 18.10
N ALA A 648 -33.09 21.32 18.21
CA ALA A 648 -31.93 20.72 18.88
C ALA A 648 -32.22 20.49 20.38
N GLU A 649 -32.82 21.45 21.08
CA GLU A 649 -33.25 21.31 22.47
C GLU A 649 -34.26 20.17 22.65
N ARG A 650 -35.22 20.05 21.72
CA ARG A 650 -36.18 18.95 21.72
C ARG A 650 -35.51 17.61 21.48
N ALA A 651 -34.59 17.54 20.52
CA ALA A 651 -33.81 16.35 20.21
C ALA A 651 -32.93 15.94 21.40
N ARG A 652 -32.31 16.89 22.10
CA ARG A 652 -31.53 16.67 23.33
C ARG A 652 -32.40 16.11 24.45
N THR A 653 -33.61 16.64 24.64
CA THR A 653 -34.56 16.13 25.63
C THR A 653 -34.99 14.70 25.30
N PHE A 654 -35.26 14.42 24.03
CA PHE A 654 -35.61 13.07 23.58
C PHE A 654 -34.45 12.09 23.74
N PHE A 655 -33.22 12.53 23.42
CA PHE A 655 -32.01 11.76 23.64
C PHE A 655 -31.84 11.43 25.13
N GLN A 656 -32.03 12.39 26.05
CA GLN A 656 -31.98 12.18 27.50
C GLN A 656 -33.00 11.13 28.00
N ASP A 657 -34.25 11.19 27.55
CA ASP A 657 -35.26 10.15 27.86
C ASP A 657 -34.81 8.77 27.36
N ARG A 658 -34.20 8.74 26.17
CA ARG A 658 -33.64 7.54 25.58
C ARG A 658 -32.43 6.99 26.35
N GLU A 659 -31.58 7.83 26.96
CA GLU A 659 -30.47 7.38 27.84
C GLU A 659 -30.96 6.56 29.03
N VAL A 660 -32.16 6.88 29.53
CA VAL A 660 -32.79 6.18 30.66
C VAL A 660 -33.52 4.94 30.18
N ARG A 661 -34.30 5.05 29.09
CA ARG A 661 -35.18 3.97 28.63
C ARG A 661 -34.46 2.84 27.92
N TYR A 662 -33.49 3.17 27.07
CA TYR A 662 -32.88 2.18 26.18
C TYR A 662 -32.19 1.03 26.93
N PRO A 663 -31.41 1.25 28.00
CA PRO A 663 -30.82 0.16 28.79
C PRO A 663 -31.86 -0.83 29.33
N ILE A 664 -33.00 -0.33 29.81
CA ILE A 664 -34.08 -1.14 30.38
C ILE A 664 -34.80 -1.92 29.28
N GLU A 665 -35.18 -1.25 28.19
CA GLU A 665 -35.80 -1.89 27.03
C GLU A 665 -34.90 -3.03 26.50
N PHE A 666 -33.60 -2.77 26.35
CA PHE A 666 -32.63 -3.75 25.87
C PHE A 666 -32.45 -4.93 26.85
N ALA A 667 -32.31 -4.67 28.16
CA ALA A 667 -32.15 -5.73 29.16
C ALA A 667 -33.36 -6.67 29.21
N ILE A 668 -34.57 -6.11 29.08
CA ILE A 668 -35.82 -6.87 29.04
C ILE A 668 -35.93 -7.67 27.75
N GLU A 669 -35.63 -7.07 26.60
CA GLU A 669 -35.68 -7.74 25.30
C GLU A 669 -34.66 -8.89 25.23
N SER A 670 -33.43 -8.64 25.69
CA SER A 670 -32.36 -9.64 25.79
C SER A 670 -32.75 -10.81 26.70
N THR A 671 -33.34 -10.52 27.86
CA THR A 671 -33.80 -11.55 28.81
C THR A 671 -34.97 -12.35 28.21
N SER A 672 -35.93 -11.67 27.59
CA SER A 672 -37.08 -12.31 26.92
C SER A 672 -36.63 -13.23 25.78
N THR A 673 -35.64 -12.80 24.99
CA THR A 673 -35.06 -13.60 23.90
C THR A 673 -34.38 -14.86 24.44
N ARG A 674 -33.58 -14.74 25.51
CA ARG A 674 -32.93 -15.89 26.15
C ARG A 674 -33.95 -16.87 26.75
N LEU A 675 -35.03 -16.37 27.35
CA LEU A 675 -36.12 -17.20 27.88
C LEU A 675 -36.89 -17.93 26.77
N GLN A 676 -37.08 -17.30 25.61
CA GLN A 676 -37.73 -17.96 24.48
C GLN A 676 -36.86 -19.07 23.89
N GLN A 677 -35.54 -18.85 23.79
CA GLN A 677 -34.60 -19.87 23.33
C GLN A 677 -34.49 -21.04 24.30
N SER A 678 -34.49 -20.77 25.61
CA SER A 678 -34.39 -21.83 26.61
C SER A 678 -35.62 -22.75 26.61
N GLN A 679 -36.79 -22.27 26.17
CA GLN A 679 -37.96 -23.13 25.93
C GLN A 679 -37.78 -24.10 24.75
N GLN A 680 -36.84 -23.82 23.84
CA GLN A 680 -36.53 -24.66 22.68
C GLN A 680 -35.42 -25.69 22.98
N ASP A 681 -34.71 -25.58 24.11
CA ASP A 681 -33.65 -26.51 24.54
C ASP A 681 -34.19 -27.53 25.57
N PRO A 682 -34.38 -28.81 25.20
CA PRO A 682 -34.97 -29.82 26.08
C PRO A 682 -34.05 -30.27 27.22
N GLU A 683 -32.73 -30.15 27.06
CA GLU A 683 -31.76 -30.67 28.04
C GLU A 683 -31.36 -29.61 29.06
N ASN A 684 -31.08 -28.37 28.60
CA ASN A 684 -30.52 -27.31 29.46
C ASN A 684 -31.46 -26.10 29.64
N GLY A 685 -32.66 -26.13 29.08
CA GLY A 685 -33.57 -24.98 29.03
C GLY A 685 -33.96 -24.39 30.39
N LYS A 686 -34.14 -25.23 31.43
CA LYS A 686 -34.46 -24.74 32.79
C LYS A 686 -33.32 -23.96 33.42
N ASP A 687 -32.10 -24.47 33.30
CA ASP A 687 -30.91 -23.84 33.88
C ASP A 687 -30.56 -22.56 33.13
N GLN A 688 -30.71 -22.56 31.80
CA GLN A 688 -30.56 -21.36 30.98
C GLN A 688 -31.60 -20.28 31.32
N ALA A 689 -32.85 -20.66 31.57
CA ALA A 689 -33.90 -19.72 31.99
C ALA A 689 -33.59 -19.10 33.37
N ALA A 690 -33.18 -19.92 34.34
CA ALA A 690 -32.81 -19.46 35.67
C ALA A 690 -31.58 -18.52 35.64
N ALA A 691 -30.58 -18.84 34.82
CA ALA A 691 -29.41 -18.00 34.61
C ALA A 691 -29.79 -16.65 33.98
N ALA A 692 -30.65 -16.65 32.96
CA ALA A 692 -31.10 -15.41 32.31
C ALA A 692 -31.82 -14.45 33.28
N LEU A 693 -32.69 -14.97 34.14
CA LEU A 693 -33.35 -14.17 35.18
C LEU A 693 -32.39 -13.72 36.29
N THR A 694 -31.44 -14.58 36.68
CA THR A 694 -30.41 -14.23 37.66
C THR A 694 -29.56 -13.06 37.17
N ASP A 695 -29.08 -13.12 35.93
CA ASP A 695 -28.32 -12.03 35.31
C ASP A 695 -29.14 -10.74 35.23
N PHE A 696 -30.43 -10.83 34.88
CA PHE A 696 -31.31 -9.67 34.81
C PHE A 696 -31.52 -9.01 36.18
N CYS A 697 -31.77 -9.80 37.23
CA CYS A 697 -31.88 -9.30 38.60
C CYS A 697 -30.56 -8.67 39.07
N ALA A 698 -29.42 -9.29 38.77
CA ALA A 698 -28.10 -8.79 39.08
C ALA A 698 -27.82 -7.44 38.39
N TRP A 699 -28.11 -7.34 37.10
CA TRP A 699 -28.04 -6.11 36.30
C TRP A 699 -28.93 -5.00 36.88
N ALA A 700 -30.18 -5.32 37.23
CA ALA A 700 -31.12 -4.35 37.79
C ALA A 700 -30.65 -3.83 39.15
N ARG A 701 -30.12 -4.71 40.01
CA ARG A 701 -29.54 -4.35 41.31
C ARG A 701 -28.34 -3.41 41.15
N ALA A 702 -27.38 -3.76 40.28
CA ALA A 702 -26.15 -2.98 40.09
C ALA A 702 -26.41 -1.53 39.60
N ARG A 703 -27.50 -1.32 38.85
CA ARG A 703 -27.87 -0.02 38.28
C ARG A 703 -28.83 0.78 39.17
N TYR A 704 -29.88 0.13 39.65
CA TYR A 704 -31.02 0.80 40.27
C TYR A 704 -31.23 0.41 41.74
N SER A 705 -30.34 -0.41 42.30
CA SER A 705 -30.39 -0.85 43.71
C SER A 705 -31.72 -1.53 44.08
N VAL A 706 -32.32 -2.26 43.13
CA VAL A 706 -33.52 -3.06 43.38
C VAL A 706 -33.15 -4.46 43.89
N ASP A 707 -33.82 -4.91 44.95
CA ASP A 707 -33.57 -6.19 45.60
C ASP A 707 -34.44 -7.32 45.01
N TRP A 708 -34.41 -7.47 43.69
CA TRP A 708 -35.13 -8.55 43.02
C TRP A 708 -34.32 -9.83 42.99
N THR A 709 -35.00 -10.98 43.10
CA THR A 709 -34.45 -12.31 42.81
C THR A 709 -35.40 -13.04 41.84
N PRO A 710 -34.95 -14.08 41.12
CA PRO A 710 -35.82 -14.84 40.22
C PRO A 710 -37.12 -15.33 40.87
N GLU A 711 -37.08 -15.63 42.17
CA GLU A 711 -38.24 -16.09 42.96
C GLU A 711 -39.13 -14.95 43.47
N THR A 712 -38.60 -13.74 43.59
CA THR A 712 -39.27 -12.58 44.19
C THR A 712 -39.57 -11.45 43.20
N LEU A 713 -39.55 -11.75 41.90
CA LEU A 713 -39.88 -10.78 40.85
C LEU A 713 -41.30 -10.20 41.03
N PRO A 714 -41.46 -8.87 40.94
CA PRO A 714 -42.74 -8.21 41.23
C PRO A 714 -43.82 -8.43 40.16
N SER A 715 -43.43 -8.81 38.93
CA SER A 715 -44.35 -9.21 37.85
C SER A 715 -43.65 -10.22 36.92
N GLN A 716 -44.45 -11.06 36.28
CA GLN A 716 -44.01 -11.96 35.20
C GLN A 716 -44.13 -11.30 33.82
N GLN A 717 -44.76 -10.12 33.72
CA GLN A 717 -44.91 -9.41 32.46
C GLN A 717 -43.74 -8.45 32.22
N PRO A 718 -43.04 -8.55 31.07
CA PRO A 718 -41.93 -7.66 30.71
C PRO A 718 -42.27 -6.17 30.78
N ALA A 719 -43.48 -5.78 30.35
CA ALA A 719 -43.92 -4.38 30.33
C ALA A 719 -44.06 -3.78 31.75
N ASP A 720 -44.54 -4.56 32.72
CA ASP A 720 -44.65 -4.12 34.12
C ASP A 720 -43.28 -3.93 34.75
N LEU A 721 -42.35 -4.86 34.51
CA LEU A 721 -40.97 -4.78 34.97
C LEU A 721 -40.27 -3.54 34.38
N ALA A 722 -40.47 -3.27 33.08
CA ALA A 722 -39.94 -2.07 32.42
C ALA A 722 -40.41 -0.80 33.13
N LYS A 723 -41.72 -0.72 33.41
CA LYS A 723 -42.32 0.45 34.07
C LYS A 723 -41.73 0.68 35.47
N LEU A 724 -41.62 -0.37 36.28
CA LEU A 724 -41.04 -0.29 37.62
C LEU A 724 -39.57 0.16 37.57
N LEU A 725 -38.77 -0.40 36.65
CA LEU A 725 -37.38 0.00 36.47
C LEU A 725 -37.26 1.44 35.99
N LEU A 726 -38.15 1.91 35.12
CA LEU A 726 -38.16 3.30 34.65
C LEU A 726 -38.45 4.28 35.78
N ASP A 727 -39.37 3.94 36.68
CA ASP A 727 -39.68 4.76 37.85
C ASP A 727 -38.47 4.87 38.79
N GLU A 728 -37.68 3.81 38.97
CA GLU A 728 -36.42 3.85 39.74
C GLU A 728 -35.30 4.58 38.98
N ALA A 729 -35.15 4.33 37.68
CA ALA A 729 -34.11 4.93 36.86
C ALA A 729 -34.24 6.46 36.78
N ARG A 730 -35.47 6.99 36.77
CA ARG A 730 -35.74 8.44 36.83
C ARG A 730 -35.34 9.10 38.14
N LYS A 731 -35.14 8.33 39.22
CA LYS A 731 -34.62 8.84 40.50
C LYS A 731 -33.10 8.91 40.52
N VAL A 732 -32.41 8.33 39.54
CA VAL A 732 -30.95 8.39 39.42
C VAL A 732 -30.56 9.73 38.81
N ASP A 733 -30.17 10.66 39.66
CA ASP A 733 -29.62 11.96 39.28
C ASP A 733 -28.10 12.03 39.52
N GLU A 734 -27.51 13.19 39.22
CA GLU A 734 -26.08 13.42 39.40
C GLU A 734 -25.63 13.26 40.87
N SER A 735 -26.53 13.48 41.85
CA SER A 735 -26.21 13.29 43.27
C SER A 735 -26.03 11.81 43.62
N VAL A 736 -26.77 10.92 42.95
CA VAL A 736 -26.60 9.46 43.10
C VAL A 736 -25.26 9.02 42.51
N ILE A 737 -24.92 9.51 41.33
CA ILE A 737 -23.63 9.23 40.68
C ILE A 737 -22.46 9.71 41.55
N GLU A 738 -22.56 10.93 42.08
CA GLU A 738 -21.52 11.49 42.94
C GLU A 738 -21.34 10.68 44.25
N ARG A 739 -22.44 10.25 44.88
CA ARG A 739 -22.37 9.36 46.06
C ARG A 739 -21.68 8.03 45.74
N ARG A 740 -21.98 7.41 44.60
CA ARG A 740 -21.31 6.17 44.15
C ARG A 740 -19.84 6.41 43.86
N ALA A 741 -19.50 7.52 43.21
CA ALA A 741 -18.12 7.89 42.93
C ALA A 741 -17.30 8.08 44.22
N GLN A 742 -17.87 8.76 45.22
CA GLN A 742 -17.24 8.90 46.53
C GLN A 742 -17.04 7.56 47.24
N ALA A 743 -18.02 6.66 47.17
CA ALA A 743 -17.91 5.32 47.74
C ALA A 743 -16.80 4.49 47.06
N CYS A 744 -16.68 4.56 45.74
CA CYS A 744 -15.60 3.92 44.99
C CYS A 744 -14.23 4.48 45.39
N LEU A 745 -14.08 5.81 45.40
CA LEU A 745 -12.82 6.47 45.74
C LEU A 745 -12.42 6.27 47.21
N ALA A 746 -13.38 6.02 48.10
CA ALA A 746 -13.13 5.67 49.49
C ALA A 746 -12.61 4.22 49.66
N ALA A 747 -12.92 3.32 48.72
CA ALA A 747 -12.38 1.95 48.72
C ALA A 747 -10.91 1.90 48.28
N GLY A 748 -10.46 2.91 47.53
CA GLY A 748 -9.07 3.11 47.12
C GLY A 748 -8.99 4.00 45.87
N THR A 749 -7.86 4.69 45.68
CA THR A 749 -7.65 5.60 44.53
C THR A 749 -6.67 5.03 43.49
N ASP A 750 -6.04 3.90 43.77
CA ASP A 750 -5.24 3.18 42.80
C ASP A 750 -6.14 2.38 41.83
N THR A 751 -5.58 2.07 40.66
CA THR A 751 -6.30 1.42 39.57
C THR A 751 -6.83 0.02 39.94
N GLU A 752 -6.15 -0.71 40.82
CA GLU A 752 -6.56 -2.07 41.21
C GLU A 752 -7.77 -2.03 42.14
N SER A 753 -7.72 -1.17 43.17
CA SER A 753 -8.86 -0.95 44.09
C SER A 753 -10.10 -0.47 43.36
N ILE A 754 -9.95 0.48 42.44
CA ILE A 754 -11.06 0.99 41.61
C ILE A 754 -11.60 -0.12 40.70
N GLY A 755 -10.72 -0.89 40.07
CA GLY A 755 -11.11 -2.03 39.22
C GLY A 755 -11.93 -3.07 39.98
N ASN A 756 -11.46 -3.48 41.17
CA ASN A 756 -12.16 -4.42 42.04
C ASN A 756 -13.53 -3.89 42.49
N TRP A 757 -13.64 -2.58 42.76
CA TRP A 757 -14.91 -1.96 43.11
C TRP A 757 -15.90 -1.99 41.95
N PHE A 758 -15.47 -1.64 40.72
CA PHE A 758 -16.33 -1.71 39.54
C PHE A 758 -16.76 -3.14 39.20
N GLU A 759 -15.87 -4.13 39.37
CA GLU A 759 -16.21 -5.53 39.16
C GLU A 759 -17.30 -5.99 40.14
N LYS A 760 -17.15 -5.65 41.42
CA LYS A 760 -18.09 -6.04 42.47
C LYS A 760 -19.43 -5.31 42.40
N GLU A 761 -19.40 -3.99 42.29
CA GLU A 761 -20.61 -3.14 42.44
C GLU A 761 -21.29 -2.82 41.10
N CYS A 762 -20.55 -2.89 39.98
CA CYS A 762 -21.07 -2.56 38.65
C CYS A 762 -21.00 -3.73 37.66
N MET A 763 -20.36 -4.86 38.01
CA MET A 763 -20.11 -5.98 37.09
C MET A 763 -19.31 -5.56 35.84
N VAL A 764 -18.42 -4.58 36.00
CA VAL A 764 -17.58 -4.04 34.92
C VAL A 764 -16.11 -4.33 35.22
N GLN A 765 -15.42 -5.00 34.30
CA GLN A 765 -13.97 -5.14 34.34
C GLN A 765 -13.28 -4.01 33.57
N LEU A 766 -12.17 -3.50 34.11
CA LEU A 766 -11.40 -2.42 33.48
C LEU A 766 -10.34 -3.00 32.53
N GLY A 767 -10.43 -2.60 31.25
CA GLY A 767 -9.43 -2.93 30.23
C GLY A 767 -8.12 -2.15 30.40
N GLU A 768 -7.14 -2.42 29.55
CA GLU A 768 -5.82 -1.76 29.61
C GLU A 768 -5.92 -0.23 29.48
N PHE A 769 -6.71 0.25 28.52
CA PHE A 769 -6.95 1.69 28.34
C PHE A 769 -7.66 2.34 29.53
N ASP A 770 -8.69 1.67 30.08
CA ASP A 770 -9.40 2.13 31.28
C ASP A 770 -8.44 2.29 32.46
N ARG A 771 -7.50 1.35 32.59
CA ARG A 771 -6.47 1.35 33.64
C ARG A 771 -5.50 2.52 33.47
N GLU A 772 -5.09 2.84 32.25
CA GLU A 772 -4.24 4.01 31.96
C GLU A 772 -4.95 5.34 32.26
N GLN A 773 -6.20 5.50 31.84
CA GLN A 773 -6.97 6.72 32.13
C GLN A 773 -7.24 6.87 33.62
N CYS A 774 -7.58 5.77 34.29
CA CYS A 774 -7.75 5.73 35.74
C CYS A 774 -6.45 6.10 36.46
N ALA A 775 -5.28 5.63 36.00
CA ALA A 775 -4.00 5.98 36.60
C ALA A 775 -3.64 7.47 36.42
N ALA A 776 -4.06 8.09 35.32
CA ALA A 776 -3.80 9.50 35.03
C ALA A 776 -4.67 10.45 35.87
N ASP A 777 -5.98 10.19 35.96
CA ASP A 777 -6.91 10.97 36.79
C ASP A 777 -8.07 10.05 37.29
N PRO A 778 -7.88 9.40 38.45
CA PRO A 778 -8.87 8.47 39.00
C PRO A 778 -10.22 9.13 39.28
N GLN A 779 -10.21 10.40 39.72
CA GLN A 779 -11.41 11.10 40.15
C GLN A 779 -12.33 11.44 38.97
N THR A 780 -11.75 11.95 37.88
CA THR A 780 -12.49 12.24 36.65
C THR A 780 -12.92 10.95 35.98
N TYR A 781 -12.05 9.93 35.96
CA TYR A 781 -12.32 8.62 35.37
C TYR A 781 -13.53 7.93 36.04
N VAL A 782 -13.54 7.78 37.37
CA VAL A 782 -14.62 7.09 38.10
C VAL A 782 -15.99 7.71 37.80
N ARG A 783 -16.08 9.05 37.82
CA ARG A 783 -17.34 9.76 37.52
C ARG A 783 -17.78 9.54 36.07
N ALA A 784 -16.87 9.70 35.12
CA ALA A 784 -17.17 9.47 33.71
C ALA A 784 -17.61 8.01 33.45
N ARG A 785 -16.93 7.05 34.08
CA ARG A 785 -17.21 5.63 33.93
C ARG A 785 -18.54 5.23 34.57
N LEU A 786 -18.92 5.80 35.71
CA LEU A 786 -20.25 5.60 36.30
C LEU A 786 -21.37 6.17 35.44
N ARG A 787 -21.17 7.34 34.80
CA ARG A 787 -22.15 7.89 33.85
C ARG A 787 -22.29 6.99 32.62
N SER A 788 -21.17 6.57 32.04
CA SER A 788 -21.12 5.61 30.92
C SER A 788 -21.81 4.29 31.30
N PHE A 789 -21.54 3.77 32.50
CA PHE A 789 -22.15 2.56 33.04
C PHE A 789 -23.67 2.66 32.97
N MET A 790 -24.29 3.74 33.48
CA MET A 790 -25.76 3.89 33.50
C MET A 790 -26.45 3.79 32.12
N ARG A 791 -25.73 4.10 31.03
CA ARG A 791 -26.24 4.08 29.64
C ARG A 791 -25.42 3.15 28.72
N GLN A 792 -24.75 2.15 29.29
CA GLN A 792 -23.76 1.32 28.59
C GLN A 792 -24.30 0.67 27.31
N GLU A 793 -25.54 0.18 27.33
CA GLU A 793 -26.19 -0.49 26.21
C GLU A 793 -26.43 0.51 25.06
N LEU A 794 -26.84 1.74 25.38
CA LEU A 794 -27.00 2.81 24.39
C LEU A 794 -25.64 3.27 23.85
N GLU A 795 -24.63 3.42 24.71
CA GLU A 795 -23.27 3.77 24.28
C GLU A 795 -22.68 2.69 23.36
N GLN A 796 -22.91 1.40 23.65
CA GLN A 796 -22.49 0.30 22.78
C GLN A 796 -23.17 0.37 21.42
N PHE A 797 -24.47 0.67 21.38
CA PHE A 797 -25.20 0.91 20.13
C PHE A 797 -24.60 2.06 19.34
N GLU A 798 -24.39 3.22 19.98
CA GLU A 798 -23.82 4.40 19.33
C GLU A 798 -22.44 4.12 18.76
N ARG A 799 -21.57 3.45 19.53
CA ARG A 799 -20.24 3.05 19.06
C ARG A 799 -20.33 2.12 17.85
N TRP A 800 -21.18 1.11 17.91
CA TRP A 800 -21.38 0.19 16.81
C TRP A 800 -21.84 0.92 15.54
N VAL A 801 -22.86 1.78 15.65
CA VAL A 801 -23.37 2.60 14.54
C VAL A 801 -22.28 3.52 13.99
N LEU A 802 -21.62 4.29 14.85
CA LEU A 802 -20.59 5.25 14.44
C LEU A 802 -19.41 4.56 13.76
N LEU A 803 -18.91 3.45 14.32
CA LEU A 803 -17.80 2.71 13.72
C LEU A 803 -18.18 2.10 12.37
N GLN A 804 -19.37 1.52 12.24
CA GLN A 804 -19.83 1.03 10.94
C GLN A 804 -19.90 2.15 9.92
N ILE A 805 -20.55 3.27 10.26
CA ILE A 805 -20.71 4.41 9.36
C ILE A 805 -19.35 4.99 8.99
N TYR A 806 -18.46 5.20 9.95
CA TYR A 806 -17.11 5.71 9.74
C TYR A 806 -16.30 4.79 8.82
N ASP A 807 -16.26 3.50 9.11
CA ASP A 807 -15.46 2.54 8.35
C ASP A 807 -16.00 2.38 6.92
N ASP A 808 -17.32 2.32 6.74
CA ASP A 808 -17.93 2.21 5.42
C ASP A 808 -17.78 3.51 4.60
N ALA A 809 -17.91 4.69 5.25
CA ALA A 809 -17.64 5.97 4.59
C ALA A 809 -16.18 6.07 4.12
N TRP A 810 -15.25 5.66 4.99
CA TRP A 810 -13.83 5.76 4.71
C TRP A 810 -13.38 4.81 3.61
N LYS A 811 -13.88 3.58 3.59
CA LYS A 811 -13.64 2.63 2.49
C LYS A 811 -14.10 3.20 1.16
N ASN A 812 -15.32 3.75 1.11
CA ASN A 812 -15.85 4.37 -0.11
C ASN A 812 -14.99 5.56 -0.54
N ASN A 813 -14.57 6.41 0.40
CA ASN A 813 -13.67 7.53 0.11
C ASN A 813 -12.31 7.06 -0.41
N LEU A 814 -11.72 6.00 0.16
CA LEU A 814 -10.46 5.43 -0.34
C LEU A 814 -10.60 4.93 -1.79
N HIS A 815 -11.71 4.28 -2.11
CA HIS A 815 -12.00 3.84 -3.46
C HIS A 815 -12.12 5.03 -4.43
N SER A 816 -12.90 6.07 -4.07
CA SER A 816 -12.99 7.31 -4.86
C SER A 816 -11.64 8.00 -5.05
N MET A 817 -10.76 7.95 -4.04
CA MET A 817 -9.42 8.52 -4.11
C MET A 817 -8.49 7.76 -5.04
N ASP A 818 -8.58 6.43 -5.10
CA ASP A 818 -7.83 5.62 -6.07
C ASP A 818 -8.29 5.94 -7.50
N GLN A 819 -9.61 5.94 -7.76
CA GLN A 819 -10.17 6.33 -9.07
C GLN A 819 -9.78 7.76 -9.49
N LEU A 820 -9.80 8.70 -8.55
CA LEU A 820 -9.38 10.08 -8.80
C LEU A 820 -7.90 10.15 -9.17
N ARG A 821 -7.03 9.43 -8.45
CA ARG A 821 -5.59 9.41 -8.73
C ARG A 821 -5.30 8.91 -10.14
N ASP A 822 -6.02 7.89 -10.59
CA ASP A 822 -5.73 7.22 -11.85
C ASP A 822 -6.29 8.01 -13.05
N SER A 823 -7.43 8.68 -12.88
CA SER A 823 -8.02 9.55 -13.91
C SER A 823 -7.40 10.96 -14.01
N ILE A 824 -6.76 11.48 -12.95
CA ILE A 824 -6.31 12.88 -12.92
C ILE A 824 -5.22 13.20 -13.95
N GLY A 825 -4.47 12.19 -14.41
CA GLY A 825 -3.45 12.34 -15.43
C GLY A 825 -3.97 12.98 -16.72
N PHE A 826 -5.23 12.67 -17.09
CA PHE A 826 -5.86 13.22 -18.29
C PHE A 826 -6.20 14.71 -18.19
N ARG A 827 -6.35 15.27 -16.98
CA ARG A 827 -6.59 16.72 -16.82
C ARG A 827 -5.39 17.57 -17.25
N GLY A 828 -4.19 16.98 -17.29
CA GLY A 828 -2.99 17.62 -17.83
C GLY A 828 -3.10 17.99 -19.32
N ILE A 829 -3.97 17.29 -20.07
CA ILE A 829 -4.25 17.58 -21.49
C ILE A 829 -4.95 18.95 -21.63
N ALA A 830 -5.72 19.36 -20.63
CA ALA A 830 -6.45 20.63 -20.60
C ALA A 830 -5.62 21.81 -20.04
N GLN A 831 -4.28 21.71 -20.01
CA GLN A 831 -3.36 22.71 -19.43
C GLN A 831 -3.62 23.06 -17.96
N LYS A 832 -4.34 22.20 -17.22
CA LYS A 832 -4.50 22.31 -15.77
C LYS A 832 -3.44 21.47 -15.08
N ASP A 833 -2.89 21.95 -13.96
CA ASP A 833 -1.95 21.18 -13.13
C ASP A 833 -2.69 20.00 -12.47
N PRO A 834 -2.38 18.74 -12.83
CA PRO A 834 -3.05 17.56 -12.27
C PRO A 834 -2.97 17.48 -10.75
N ARG A 835 -1.89 17.99 -10.14
CA ARG A 835 -1.72 17.95 -8.69
C ARG A 835 -2.69 18.89 -7.96
N ILE A 836 -2.90 20.08 -8.52
CA ILE A 836 -3.86 21.04 -7.95
C ILE A 836 -5.27 20.48 -8.07
N GLU A 837 -5.61 19.90 -9.22
CA GLU A 837 -6.91 19.30 -9.46
C GLU A 837 -7.14 18.05 -8.59
N PHE A 838 -6.11 17.22 -8.38
CA PHE A 838 -6.16 16.10 -7.44
C PHE A 838 -6.46 16.59 -6.02
N LYS A 839 -5.77 17.63 -5.57
CA LYS A 839 -5.99 18.20 -4.22
C LYS A 839 -7.41 18.76 -4.04
N LYS A 840 -7.99 19.37 -5.08
CA LYS A 840 -9.38 19.86 -5.04
C LYS A 840 -10.37 18.69 -4.99
N GLY A 841 -10.25 17.73 -5.91
CA GLY A 841 -11.13 16.56 -5.92
C GLY A 841 -11.01 15.73 -4.64
N ALA A 842 -9.81 15.63 -4.06
CA ALA A 842 -9.59 15.00 -2.76
C ALA A 842 -10.27 15.76 -1.62
N ALA A 843 -10.31 17.09 -1.67
CA ALA A 843 -11.03 17.86 -0.66
C ALA A 843 -12.56 17.74 -0.81
N GLU A 844 -13.06 17.73 -2.06
CA GLU A 844 -14.47 17.54 -2.38
C GLU A 844 -14.99 16.19 -1.87
N THR A 845 -14.34 15.09 -2.29
CA THR A 845 -14.68 13.71 -1.85
C THR A 845 -14.62 13.55 -0.33
N PHE A 846 -13.64 14.16 0.33
CA PHE A 846 -13.54 14.10 1.79
C PHE A 846 -14.67 14.87 2.50
N ASN A 847 -15.03 16.05 2.00
CA ASN A 847 -16.15 16.82 2.56
C ASN A 847 -17.48 16.08 2.37
N GLU A 848 -17.70 15.49 1.19
CA GLU A 848 -18.86 14.65 0.90
C GLU A 848 -18.92 13.44 1.85
N MET A 849 -17.78 12.81 2.13
CA MET A 849 -17.67 11.74 3.11
C MET A 849 -18.05 12.22 4.51
N GLU A 850 -17.53 13.35 4.98
CA GLU A 850 -17.85 13.92 6.30
C GLU A 850 -19.35 14.27 6.42
N GLU A 851 -19.95 14.83 5.37
CA GLU A 851 -21.38 15.11 5.32
C GLU A 851 -22.21 13.82 5.36
N SER A 852 -21.84 12.82 4.56
CA SER A 852 -22.48 11.50 4.54
C SER A 852 -22.41 10.80 5.90
N ILE A 853 -21.30 10.92 6.62
CA ILE A 853 -21.14 10.38 7.97
C ILE A 853 -22.15 11.04 8.91
N ARG A 854 -22.22 12.37 8.94
CA ARG A 854 -23.14 13.11 9.82
C ARG A 854 -24.59 12.77 9.53
N GLU A 855 -24.96 12.73 8.25
CA GLU A 855 -26.34 12.50 7.82
C GLU A 855 -26.83 11.09 8.13
N ARG A 856 -25.99 10.07 7.90
CA ARG A 856 -26.31 8.68 8.25
C ARG A 856 -26.31 8.44 9.77
N ALA A 857 -25.41 9.10 10.50
CA ALA A 857 -25.34 8.96 11.94
C ALA A 857 -26.58 9.59 12.59
N SER A 858 -26.95 10.81 12.22
CA SER A 858 -28.14 11.49 12.75
C SER A 858 -29.44 10.74 12.46
N ASP A 859 -29.51 10.01 11.34
CA ASP A 859 -30.63 9.13 11.00
C ASP A 859 -30.83 7.98 11.98
N ILE A 860 -29.75 7.35 12.42
CA ILE A 860 -29.82 6.07 13.12
C ILE A 860 -29.76 6.28 14.63
N LEU A 861 -28.96 7.23 15.12
CA LEU A 861 -28.64 7.36 16.55
C LEU A 861 -29.87 7.59 17.45
N LEU A 862 -30.89 8.31 16.97
CA LEU A 862 -32.10 8.59 17.75
C LEU A 862 -33.20 7.53 17.69
N LYS A 863 -33.22 6.69 16.65
CA LYS A 863 -34.32 5.72 16.42
C LYS A 863 -33.90 4.27 16.36
N GLY A 864 -32.68 3.96 15.93
CA GLY A 864 -32.21 2.59 15.75
C GLY A 864 -32.13 1.78 17.04
N ARG A 865 -32.01 0.46 16.96
CA ARG A 865 -31.88 -0.44 18.11
C ARG A 865 -30.89 -1.55 17.80
N LEU A 866 -30.13 -2.00 18.79
CA LEU A 866 -29.34 -3.22 18.69
C LEU A 866 -30.27 -4.41 18.85
N ALA A 867 -30.16 -5.38 17.95
CA ALA A 867 -30.72 -6.70 18.21
C ALA A 867 -29.90 -7.37 19.33
N PRO A 868 -30.54 -8.02 20.32
CA PRO A 868 -29.82 -8.81 21.32
C PRO A 868 -29.03 -9.94 20.62
N GLN A 869 -27.71 -9.85 20.63
CA GLN A 869 -26.84 -10.91 20.12
C GLN A 869 -26.79 -12.03 21.15
N THR A 870 -27.47 -13.15 20.91
CA THR A 870 -27.28 -14.35 21.71
C THR A 870 -25.97 -15.00 21.27
N ARG A 871 -24.95 -14.93 22.14
CA ARG A 871 -23.77 -15.81 21.99
C ARG A 871 -24.31 -17.24 21.90
N PRO A 872 -24.01 -18.00 20.83
CA PRO A 872 -24.26 -19.42 20.85
C PRO A 872 -23.58 -19.99 22.10
N ALA A 873 -24.23 -20.90 22.80
CA ALA A 873 -23.58 -21.70 23.84
C ALA A 873 -22.55 -22.62 23.18
N GLN A 874 -21.42 -22.04 22.76
CA GLN A 874 -20.23 -22.76 22.36
C GLN A 874 -19.06 -22.18 23.17
N ASN A 875 -18.54 -23.04 24.05
CA ASN A 875 -17.27 -22.94 24.73
C ASN A 875 -17.11 -21.88 25.84
N ALA A 876 -17.91 -22.01 26.92
CA ALA A 876 -17.49 -21.54 28.25
C ALA A 876 -16.48 -22.49 28.94
N GLY A 877 -16.01 -23.53 28.24
CA GLY A 877 -15.00 -24.49 28.71
C GLY A 877 -13.62 -24.35 28.04
N LEU A 878 -13.37 -23.32 27.24
CA LEU A 878 -12.08 -23.08 26.57
C LEU A 878 -11.65 -21.61 26.72
N MET A 879 -11.60 -21.11 27.95
CA MET A 879 -10.84 -19.90 28.30
C MET A 879 -10.24 -20.04 29.70
N THR A 880 -9.51 -21.15 29.94
CA THR A 880 -8.55 -21.23 31.05
C THR A 880 -7.19 -21.79 30.67
N ASP A 881 -7.01 -22.34 29.47
CA ASP A 881 -5.70 -22.61 28.91
C ASP A 881 -5.64 -21.97 27.53
N ALA A 882 -5.09 -20.77 27.43
CA ALA A 882 -4.36 -20.44 26.22
C ALA A 882 -3.24 -21.48 26.18
N GLU A 883 -3.42 -22.55 25.38
CA GLU A 883 -2.30 -23.44 25.10
C GLU A 883 -1.13 -22.54 24.70
N PRO A 884 0.03 -22.64 25.38
CA PRO A 884 1.20 -21.91 24.96
C PRO A 884 1.39 -22.24 23.48
N GLY A 885 1.52 -21.20 22.66
CA GLY A 885 1.78 -21.37 21.23
C GLY A 885 2.88 -22.42 21.04
N PRO A 886 2.83 -23.19 19.94
CA PRO A 886 3.65 -24.38 19.77
C PRO A 886 5.09 -24.08 20.16
N THR A 887 5.61 -24.86 21.10
CA THR A 887 7.00 -24.71 21.55
C THR A 887 7.94 -24.79 20.34
N ALA A 888 9.14 -24.23 20.44
CA ALA A 888 10.11 -24.25 19.34
C ALA A 888 10.35 -25.67 18.78
N GLU A 889 10.18 -26.71 19.59
CA GLU A 889 10.24 -28.11 19.16
C GLU A 889 9.00 -28.57 18.37
N GLN A 890 7.80 -28.08 18.69
CA GLN A 890 6.57 -28.36 17.95
C GLN A 890 6.50 -27.58 16.64
N GLN A 891 6.99 -26.33 16.60
CA GLN A 891 7.19 -25.59 15.34
C GLN A 891 8.21 -26.30 14.44
N ALA A 892 9.32 -26.81 14.99
CA ALA A 892 10.29 -27.59 14.24
C ALA A 892 9.72 -28.92 13.71
N GLN A 893 8.77 -29.56 14.40
CA GLN A 893 8.10 -30.77 13.93
C GLN A 893 7.07 -30.49 12.82
N ILE A 894 6.36 -29.36 12.88
CA ILE A 894 5.44 -28.92 11.82
C ILE A 894 6.24 -28.55 10.56
N GLU A 895 7.35 -27.82 10.70
CA GLU A 895 8.27 -27.52 9.60
C GLU A 895 8.94 -28.78 9.02
N GLN A 896 9.26 -29.78 9.85
CA GLN A 896 9.76 -31.07 9.37
C GLN A 896 8.69 -31.91 8.64
N ALA A 897 7.42 -31.83 9.06
CA ALA A 897 6.31 -32.51 8.38
C ALA A 897 5.99 -31.86 7.02
N GLU A 898 6.07 -30.53 6.92
CA GLU A 898 5.96 -29.80 5.64
C GLU A 898 7.15 -30.07 4.71
N MET A 899 8.38 -30.22 5.25
CA MET A 899 9.54 -30.64 4.47
C MET A 899 9.49 -32.10 3.99
N ALA A 900 8.80 -33.00 4.71
CA ALA A 900 8.66 -34.41 4.31
C ALA A 900 7.67 -34.60 3.14
N GLY A 901 6.68 -33.71 2.99
CA GLY A 901 5.64 -33.76 1.95
C GLY A 901 6.12 -33.47 0.51
N VAL A 902 7.39 -33.08 0.31
CA VAL A 902 7.95 -32.74 -1.01
C VAL A 902 8.85 -33.85 -1.59
N SER A 903 8.96 -35.00 -0.93
CA SER A 903 9.68 -36.17 -1.47
C SER A 903 8.77 -37.12 -2.25
N GLY A 904 8.33 -36.68 -3.44
CA GLY A 904 7.74 -37.53 -4.47
C GLY A 904 8.65 -37.57 -5.71
N GLU A 905 9.47 -38.62 -5.83
CA GLU A 905 10.23 -38.97 -7.03
C GLU A 905 9.57 -40.21 -7.73
N PRO A 906 9.89 -40.54 -8.99
CA PRO A 906 8.98 -40.47 -10.14
C PRO A 906 8.43 -41.81 -10.64
N VAL A 907 7.36 -41.76 -11.44
CA VAL A 907 7.04 -42.74 -12.50
C VAL A 907 6.93 -41.99 -13.83
#